data_AF-A0A6H1U295-F1
#
_entry.id   AF-A0A6H1U295-F1
#
_cell.length_a   1.000
_cell.length_b   1.000
_cell.length_c   1.000
_cell.angle_alpha   90.00
_cell.angle_beta   90.00
_cell.angle_gamma   90.00
#
_symmetry.space_group_name_H-M   'P 1'
#
loop_
_entity.id
_entity.type
_entity.pdbx_description
1 polymer ?
#
loop_
_entity_poly.entity_id
_entity_poly.type
_entity_poly.pdbx_seq_one_letter_code
_entity_poly.pdbx_strand_id
1 'polypeptide(L)'
;MRAVLMAGGSGTRLRPLTCDLPKPMVPILNRPIAEHIVNLLKRHDITEIIATLHYLPDVMRDYFQDGSDFGVQMTYAVEEDQPLGTAGCVKNIAELLDDTFLVISGDSVTDFNLKDAIEFHKQRQSKATLVLTRVPNPIEFGVVITDKEHRIKRFLEKPSTSEIFSDTVNTGTYILEPEVLDYLPANQECDFSKDLFPLLLEKGEPMYGYVAEGYWCDVGHLDAYREAQYDALDQKVLVDFAYEEHSPGCWIGQNTYIDPTAHLEAPVLIGDNCRIGPRVEIEAGTVIGDNVTIGADADLKRPIIWNGAIVGDEAHLRACAIARGVRVDRRAHVLEGAVVGSLSSVGEEAQINTSVRVWPSKKIESGAMLNINLIWGNTAQRNLFGQRGVSGLANIDITPEFAVKLGAAYGSTLKPGASVTVSRDQRSISRMVSRSLIAGLMSVGTNVQNLEATAIPVARSIVPTLSVEGGIHVRVHPDRSDSLLIEFFDEKGINISKAREKKIEGAYFKEDFRRAQINEIGNMAYPSQVLDIYSRGFEEHLNVQSIRYSNSKVVIDYAYAVSGAVLPQLLGKFGSDAVVLNASLSQTAPSNDERENLLQQLGQVVEALKATFGVQVSANGEQLILVDETGSPIRGELLTALMTNMILTTNPRGTVVVPVHTSSAVEQIARRHDGKVIRTKANPTALMEACHTNANVVLGGSGEMGFIFPQLHPGFDAMFCIAKTIEMLMLQERSLGQIRSELPRVCHKSYTLRCPWTVKGALMRHLVETHPSEILELVDGVKILDPPEESWVLILPDAGEPLVHIFANSNDREWVDNSLMEYRKRVQEFVEERETGEMNSFEN
;
A
#
# COMPACT_ATOMS: atom_id res chain seq x y z
N MET A 1 1.73 -27.36 45.95
CA MET A 1 1.88 -27.71 44.52
C MET A 1 1.92 -26.43 43.73
N ARG A 2 2.94 -26.25 42.89
CA ARG A 2 3.08 -25.10 41.98
C ARG A 2 2.55 -25.46 40.60
N ALA A 3 2.10 -24.46 39.84
CA ALA A 3 1.79 -24.59 38.42
C ALA A 3 2.76 -23.78 37.57
N VAL A 4 3.12 -24.31 36.41
CA VAL A 4 3.91 -23.63 35.39
C VAL A 4 2.99 -23.30 34.22
N LEU A 5 2.80 -22.01 33.94
CA LEU A 5 2.03 -21.51 32.81
C LEU A 5 2.99 -21.22 31.65
N MET A 6 2.91 -22.03 30.59
CA MET A 6 3.76 -21.85 29.41
C MET A 6 3.22 -20.74 28.50
N ALA A 7 3.83 -19.55 28.57
CA ALA A 7 3.35 -18.34 27.92
C ALA A 7 4.38 -17.70 26.95
N GLY A 8 5.40 -18.44 26.51
CA GLY A 8 6.48 -17.93 25.67
C GLY A 8 6.21 -17.85 24.15
N GLY A 9 5.13 -18.46 23.66
CA GLY A 9 4.86 -18.60 22.22
C GLY A 9 4.49 -17.29 21.50
N SER A 10 5.06 -17.05 20.32
CA SER A 10 4.81 -15.83 19.53
C SER A 10 3.46 -15.80 18.77
N GLY A 11 2.68 -16.88 18.82
CA GLY A 11 1.29 -16.90 18.33
C GLY A 11 1.10 -16.62 16.84
N THR A 12 2.07 -16.93 15.98
CA THR A 12 2.10 -16.50 14.56
C THR A 12 0.85 -16.89 13.75
N ARG A 13 0.21 -18.03 14.07
CA ARG A 13 -1.00 -18.53 13.38
C ARG A 13 -2.25 -17.67 13.63
N LEU A 14 -2.29 -16.94 14.75
CA LEU A 14 -3.37 -15.99 15.10
C LEU A 14 -3.13 -14.59 14.56
N ARG A 15 -2.02 -14.33 13.86
CA ARG A 15 -1.81 -13.02 13.22
C ARG A 15 -2.97 -12.72 12.27
N PRO A 16 -3.51 -11.49 12.31
CA PRO A 16 -2.89 -10.28 12.86
C PRO A 16 -3.17 -9.98 14.35
N LEU A 17 -3.96 -10.79 15.08
CA LEU A 17 -4.37 -10.51 16.47
C LEU A 17 -3.20 -10.55 17.47
N THR A 18 -2.14 -11.29 17.16
CA THR A 18 -0.97 -11.49 18.02
C THR A 18 0.26 -10.67 17.59
N CYS A 19 0.07 -9.66 16.74
CA CYS A 19 1.15 -8.78 16.32
C CYS A 19 1.64 -7.84 17.44
N ASP A 20 0.71 -7.34 18.26
CA ASP A 20 0.98 -6.45 19.39
C ASP A 20 0.54 -7.05 20.74
N LEU A 21 0.22 -8.35 20.76
CA LEU A 21 -0.30 -9.05 21.93
C LEU A 21 0.23 -10.50 21.98
N PRO A 22 0.73 -10.99 23.12
CA PRO A 22 1.13 -12.39 23.24
C PRO A 22 -0.10 -13.31 23.21
N LYS A 23 0.08 -14.55 22.71
CA LYS A 23 -1.03 -15.50 22.52
C LYS A 23 -1.89 -15.71 23.78
N PRO A 24 -1.31 -15.90 24.98
CA PRO A 24 -2.11 -16.07 26.21
C PRO A 24 -2.94 -14.84 26.60
N MET A 25 -2.61 -13.67 26.04
CA MET A 25 -3.32 -12.43 26.32
C MET A 25 -4.45 -12.13 25.33
N VAL A 26 -4.63 -12.95 24.29
CA VAL A 26 -5.78 -12.84 23.38
C VAL A 26 -7.07 -13.03 24.19
N PRO A 27 -8.06 -12.14 24.09
CA PRO A 27 -9.24 -12.16 24.95
C PRO A 27 -10.29 -13.18 24.47
N ILE A 28 -10.83 -13.97 25.40
CA ILE A 28 -12.05 -14.77 25.27
C ILE A 28 -13.08 -14.18 26.24
N LEU A 29 -14.24 -13.75 25.74
CA LEU A 29 -15.27 -13.05 26.51
C LEU A 29 -14.72 -11.85 27.29
N ASN A 30 -13.90 -11.03 26.61
CA ASN A 30 -13.19 -9.87 27.14
C ASN A 30 -12.18 -10.14 28.28
N ARG A 31 -11.85 -11.41 28.56
CA ARG A 31 -10.76 -11.78 29.49
C ARG A 31 -9.65 -12.54 28.77
N PRO A 32 -8.37 -12.26 29.05
CA PRO A 32 -7.24 -13.03 28.52
C PRO A 32 -7.40 -14.55 28.72
N ILE A 33 -6.96 -15.36 27.74
CA ILE A 33 -6.88 -16.84 27.90
C ILE A 33 -6.08 -17.21 29.18
N ALA A 34 -4.98 -16.51 29.44
CA ALA A 34 -4.18 -16.70 30.65
C ALA A 34 -4.99 -16.47 31.94
N GLU A 35 -5.94 -15.54 31.95
CA GLU A 35 -6.77 -15.29 33.12
C GLU A 35 -7.73 -16.44 33.36
N HIS A 36 -8.35 -16.98 32.30
CA HIS A 36 -9.18 -18.18 32.40
C HIS A 36 -8.40 -19.36 32.97
N ILE A 37 -7.12 -19.52 32.59
CA ILE A 37 -6.24 -20.55 33.14
C ILE A 37 -5.90 -20.28 34.62
N VAL A 38 -5.59 -19.05 34.99
CA VAL A 38 -5.33 -18.67 36.39
C VAL A 38 -6.56 -18.95 37.26
N ASN A 39 -7.77 -18.61 36.78
CA ASN A 39 -9.03 -18.89 37.48
C ASN A 39 -9.32 -20.39 37.57
N LEU A 40 -9.00 -21.18 36.52
CA LEU A 40 -9.06 -22.64 36.58
C LEU A 40 -8.14 -23.19 37.68
N LEU A 41 -6.87 -22.78 37.70
CA LEU A 41 -5.90 -23.23 38.70
C LEU A 41 -6.35 -22.87 40.12
N LYS A 42 -6.82 -21.64 40.33
CA LYS A 42 -7.36 -21.16 41.60
C LYS A 42 -8.56 -21.98 42.07
N ARG A 43 -9.51 -22.31 41.18
CA ARG A 43 -10.68 -23.18 41.50
C ARG A 43 -10.26 -24.57 41.98
N HIS A 44 -9.07 -25.02 41.60
CA HIS A 44 -8.47 -26.29 42.03
C HIS A 44 -7.45 -26.15 43.16
N ASP A 45 -7.42 -25.03 43.88
CA ASP A 45 -6.53 -24.72 45.01
C ASP A 45 -5.03 -24.70 44.63
N ILE A 46 -4.71 -24.37 43.38
CA ILE A 46 -3.34 -24.17 42.90
C ILE A 46 -3.11 -22.66 42.76
N THR A 47 -2.51 -22.06 43.78
CA THR A 47 -2.37 -20.60 43.87
C THR A 47 -0.95 -20.09 43.67
N GLU A 48 0.07 -20.94 43.60
CA GLU A 48 1.44 -20.55 43.25
C GLU A 48 1.71 -20.86 41.77
N ILE A 49 1.82 -19.82 40.94
CA ILE A 49 1.92 -19.93 39.48
C ILE A 49 3.23 -19.30 39.00
N ILE A 50 4.00 -20.04 38.22
CA ILE A 50 5.22 -19.58 37.56
C ILE A 50 4.92 -19.47 36.05
N ALA A 51 4.93 -18.26 35.50
CA ALA A 51 4.74 -18.03 34.07
C ALA A 51 6.09 -17.94 33.35
N THR A 52 6.31 -18.80 32.36
CA THR A 52 7.49 -18.74 31.49
C THR A 52 7.18 -17.87 30.27
N LEU A 53 7.92 -16.77 30.09
CA LEU A 53 7.65 -15.71 29.12
C LEU A 53 8.81 -15.52 28.16
N HIS A 54 8.51 -15.13 26.92
CA HIS A 54 9.52 -14.78 25.91
C HIS A 54 9.00 -13.66 24.99
N TYR A 55 7.89 -13.88 24.30
CA TYR A 55 7.29 -12.87 23.42
C TYR A 55 6.43 -11.86 24.18
N LEU A 56 6.78 -10.57 24.11
CA LEU A 56 6.08 -9.45 24.77
C LEU A 56 5.80 -9.70 26.28
N PRO A 57 6.82 -10.03 27.09
CA PRO A 57 6.65 -10.45 28.48
C PRO A 57 6.02 -9.35 29.35
N ASP A 58 6.27 -8.08 29.01
CA ASP A 58 5.74 -6.91 29.72
C ASP A 58 4.22 -6.91 29.81
N VAL A 59 3.52 -7.32 28.74
CA VAL A 59 2.06 -7.34 28.70
C VAL A 59 1.47 -8.27 29.77
N MET A 60 2.06 -9.45 29.96
CA MET A 60 1.64 -10.39 31.00
C MET A 60 1.97 -9.87 32.40
N ARG A 61 3.19 -9.31 32.58
CA ARG A 61 3.63 -8.78 33.88
C ARG A 61 2.80 -7.59 34.34
N ASP A 62 2.45 -6.70 33.42
CA ASP A 62 1.66 -5.51 33.71
C ASP A 62 0.21 -5.87 34.04
N TYR A 63 -0.34 -6.89 33.40
CA TYR A 63 -1.71 -7.35 33.64
C TYR A 63 -1.86 -8.12 34.96
N PHE A 64 -1.00 -9.11 35.21
CA PHE A 64 -1.13 -9.98 36.38
C PHE A 64 -0.38 -9.48 37.61
N GLN A 65 0.61 -8.59 37.45
CA GLN A 65 1.46 -8.09 38.54
C GLN A 65 1.96 -9.23 39.44
N ASP A 66 1.80 -9.15 40.76
CA ASP A 66 2.15 -10.23 41.68
C ASP A 66 1.07 -11.32 41.84
N GLY A 67 -0.06 -11.20 41.12
CA GLY A 67 -1.20 -12.11 41.15
C GLY A 67 -2.22 -11.83 42.25
N SER A 68 -1.96 -10.87 43.14
CA SER A 68 -2.77 -10.65 44.34
C SER A 68 -4.23 -10.27 44.02
N ASP A 69 -4.45 -9.46 42.97
CA ASP A 69 -5.79 -9.10 42.46
C ASP A 69 -6.59 -10.31 41.95
N PHE A 70 -5.90 -11.38 41.54
CA PHE A 70 -6.49 -12.63 41.09
C PHE A 70 -6.58 -13.67 42.20
N GLY A 71 -6.06 -13.39 43.40
CA GLY A 71 -6.02 -14.32 44.53
C GLY A 71 -5.03 -15.48 44.35
N VAL A 72 -3.96 -15.25 43.59
CA VAL A 72 -2.84 -16.18 43.37
C VAL A 72 -1.51 -15.44 43.61
N GLN A 73 -0.40 -16.18 43.60
CA GLN A 73 0.95 -15.65 43.61
C GLN A 73 1.59 -15.94 42.25
N MET A 74 1.95 -14.88 41.51
CA MET A 74 2.59 -14.98 40.21
C MET A 74 4.10 -14.76 40.33
N THR A 75 4.86 -15.67 39.74
CA THR A 75 6.31 -15.54 39.52
C THR A 75 6.59 -15.61 38.02
N TYR A 76 7.54 -14.83 37.52
CA TYR A 76 7.84 -14.77 36.09
C TYR A 76 9.27 -15.21 35.81
N ALA A 77 9.42 -16.11 34.84
CA ALA A 77 10.71 -16.48 34.27
C ALA A 77 10.76 -16.00 32.83
N VAL A 78 11.65 -15.06 32.52
CA VAL A 78 11.77 -14.46 31.18
C VAL A 78 12.98 -15.04 30.46
N GLU A 79 12.75 -15.53 29.25
CA GLU A 79 13.79 -16.01 28.34
C GLU A 79 14.27 -14.85 27.46
N GLU A 80 15.39 -14.21 27.81
CA GLU A 80 15.85 -12.99 27.14
C GLU A 80 16.56 -13.23 25.79
N ASP A 81 17.40 -14.26 25.69
CA ASP A 81 18.28 -14.45 24.51
C ASP A 81 17.60 -15.24 23.37
N GLN A 82 16.95 -16.35 23.70
CA GLN A 82 16.33 -17.26 22.72
C GLN A 82 15.24 -18.10 23.40
N PRO A 83 14.19 -18.54 22.66
CA PRO A 83 13.19 -19.44 23.20
C PRO A 83 13.80 -20.82 23.51
N LEU A 84 13.55 -21.35 24.70
CA LEU A 84 14.09 -22.63 25.18
C LEU A 84 13.18 -23.82 24.87
N GLY A 85 12.15 -23.65 24.04
CA GLY A 85 11.17 -24.69 23.73
C GLY A 85 10.24 -25.00 24.91
N THR A 86 9.28 -25.91 24.71
CA THR A 86 8.22 -26.17 25.69
C THR A 86 8.70 -26.83 26.98
N ALA A 87 9.72 -27.69 26.93
CA ALA A 87 10.28 -28.34 28.11
C ALA A 87 11.53 -27.62 28.65
N GLY A 88 12.32 -26.99 27.78
CA GLY A 88 13.52 -26.26 28.21
C GLY A 88 13.20 -25.03 29.06
N CYS A 89 12.06 -24.35 28.80
CA CYS A 89 11.61 -23.25 29.65
C CYS A 89 11.29 -23.70 31.08
N VAL A 90 10.70 -24.89 31.24
CA VAL A 90 10.40 -25.50 32.54
C VAL A 90 11.69 -25.98 33.23
N LYS A 91 12.64 -26.54 32.47
CA LYS A 91 13.95 -26.92 33.01
C LYS A 91 14.72 -25.71 33.56
N ASN A 92 14.59 -24.54 32.93
CA ASN A 92 15.27 -23.32 33.37
C ASN A 92 14.83 -22.84 34.76
N ILE A 93 13.61 -23.23 35.19
CA ILE A 93 13.07 -22.91 36.51
C ILE A 93 13.07 -24.10 37.47
N ALA A 94 13.81 -25.17 37.17
CA ALA A 94 13.79 -26.40 37.96
C ALA A 94 14.12 -26.18 39.45
N GLU A 95 14.94 -25.18 39.79
CA GLU A 95 15.26 -24.83 41.18
C GLU A 95 14.04 -24.32 41.97
N LEU A 96 12.98 -23.87 41.29
CA LEU A 96 11.71 -23.45 41.87
C LEU A 96 10.67 -24.60 41.91
N LEU A 97 11.03 -25.82 41.55
CA LEU A 97 10.12 -26.97 41.44
C LEU A 97 10.63 -28.14 42.29
N ASP A 98 10.40 -28.06 43.60
CA ASP A 98 10.91 -28.99 44.63
C ASP A 98 9.93 -30.08 45.07
N ASP A 99 8.69 -30.02 44.61
CA ASP A 99 7.60 -31.00 44.84
C ASP A 99 6.85 -31.25 43.52
N THR A 100 5.95 -32.22 43.49
CA THR A 100 5.08 -32.47 42.32
C THR A 100 4.43 -31.17 41.84
N PHE A 101 4.53 -30.90 40.54
CA PHE A 101 4.05 -29.66 39.94
C PHE A 101 3.20 -29.92 38.69
N LEU A 102 2.37 -28.94 38.36
CA LEU A 102 1.51 -28.97 37.17
C LEU A 102 2.11 -28.06 36.09
N VAL A 103 2.05 -28.47 34.84
CA VAL A 103 2.39 -27.65 33.68
C VAL A 103 1.13 -27.51 32.84
N ILE A 104 0.83 -26.30 32.38
CA ILE A 104 -0.33 -26.02 31.53
C ILE A 104 0.07 -25.06 30.40
N SER A 105 -0.41 -25.35 29.19
CA SER A 105 -0.20 -24.49 28.03
C SER A 105 -1.02 -23.21 28.14
N GLY A 106 -0.41 -22.06 27.79
CA GLY A 106 -1.03 -20.74 27.89
C GLY A 106 -2.06 -20.41 26.80
N ASP A 107 -2.50 -21.38 26.02
CA ASP A 107 -3.35 -21.19 24.85
C ASP A 107 -4.60 -22.07 24.79
N SER A 108 -4.90 -22.79 25.88
CA SER A 108 -6.08 -23.63 25.98
C SER A 108 -7.19 -22.99 26.81
N VAL A 109 -8.44 -23.12 26.36
CA VAL A 109 -9.65 -22.84 27.17
C VAL A 109 -10.23 -24.18 27.60
N THR A 110 -10.39 -24.40 28.91
CA THR A 110 -10.84 -25.68 29.47
C THR A 110 -11.44 -25.53 30.87
N ASP A 111 -12.31 -26.47 31.23
CA ASP A 111 -12.91 -26.63 32.56
C ASP A 111 -12.61 -27.99 33.20
N PHE A 112 -11.55 -28.66 32.75
CA PHE A 112 -11.14 -29.96 33.29
C PHE A 112 -10.94 -29.91 34.81
N ASN A 113 -11.40 -30.97 35.48
CA ASN A 113 -11.15 -31.14 36.91
C ASN A 113 -9.69 -31.56 37.15
N LEU A 114 -8.84 -30.58 37.46
CA LEU A 114 -7.42 -30.81 37.70
C LEU A 114 -7.14 -31.62 38.97
N LYS A 115 -8.04 -31.58 39.98
CA LYS A 115 -7.88 -32.35 41.22
C LYS A 115 -7.93 -33.85 40.96
N ASP A 116 -8.82 -34.30 40.08
CA ASP A 116 -8.94 -35.72 39.74
C ASP A 116 -7.70 -36.22 38.99
N ALA A 117 -7.15 -35.40 38.10
CA ALA A 117 -5.90 -35.71 37.40
C ALA A 117 -4.70 -35.82 38.37
N ILE A 118 -4.61 -34.90 39.35
CA ILE A 118 -3.57 -34.90 40.39
C ILE A 118 -3.69 -36.12 41.30
N GLU A 119 -4.90 -36.45 41.72
CA GLU A 119 -5.16 -37.64 42.54
C GLU A 119 -4.81 -38.92 41.79
N PHE A 120 -5.18 -39.00 40.50
CA PHE A 120 -4.79 -40.10 39.62
C PHE A 120 -3.26 -40.23 39.51
N HIS A 121 -2.54 -39.12 39.35
CA HIS A 121 -1.08 -39.10 39.30
C HIS A 121 -0.46 -39.72 40.56
N LYS A 122 -0.95 -39.31 41.74
CA LYS A 122 -0.50 -39.82 43.05
C LYS A 122 -0.83 -41.31 43.21
N GLN A 123 -2.05 -41.73 42.89
CA GLN A 123 -2.48 -43.13 43.00
C GLN A 123 -1.66 -44.07 42.11
N ARG A 124 -1.23 -43.61 40.94
CA ARG A 124 -0.40 -44.38 40.01
C ARG A 124 1.10 -44.32 40.32
N GLN A 125 1.52 -43.48 41.27
CA GLN A 125 2.94 -43.17 41.53
C GLN A 125 3.67 -42.85 40.21
N SER A 126 3.01 -42.04 39.39
CA SER A 126 3.47 -41.67 38.06
C SER A 126 4.63 -40.68 38.16
N LYS A 127 5.63 -40.78 37.27
CA LYS A 127 6.66 -39.73 37.11
C LYS A 127 6.18 -38.61 36.18
N ALA A 128 5.36 -38.97 35.20
CA ALA A 128 4.73 -38.00 34.31
C ALA A 128 3.31 -38.46 33.94
N THR A 129 2.31 -37.65 34.29
CA THR A 129 0.93 -37.85 33.87
C THR A 129 0.55 -36.82 32.83
N LEU A 130 0.19 -37.26 31.63
CA LEU A 130 -0.36 -36.40 30.58
C LEU A 130 -1.88 -36.33 30.75
N VAL A 131 -2.44 -35.12 30.80
CA VAL A 131 -3.89 -34.93 30.69
C VAL A 131 -4.27 -35.03 29.21
N LEU A 132 -5.24 -35.88 28.91
CA LEU A 132 -5.66 -36.23 27.57
C LEU A 132 -7.14 -35.91 27.38
N THR A 133 -7.56 -35.70 26.14
CA THR A 133 -8.98 -35.61 25.79
C THR A 133 -9.27 -36.35 24.49
N ARG A 134 -10.55 -36.60 24.19
CA ARG A 134 -10.96 -37.22 22.92
C ARG A 134 -11.47 -36.15 21.97
N VAL A 135 -10.92 -36.10 20.76
CA VAL A 135 -11.34 -35.19 19.70
C VAL A 135 -11.72 -35.95 18.43
N PRO A 136 -12.72 -35.48 17.67
CA PRO A 136 -13.11 -36.13 16.41
C PRO A 136 -11.99 -36.14 15.35
N ASN A 137 -11.13 -35.11 15.34
CA ASN A 137 -10.02 -34.99 14.39
C ASN A 137 -8.70 -34.69 15.12
N PRO A 138 -7.80 -35.69 15.28
CA PRO A 138 -6.59 -35.54 16.08
C PRO A 138 -5.35 -35.05 15.29
N ILE A 139 -5.48 -34.74 13.99
CA ILE A 139 -4.35 -34.45 13.08
C ILE A 139 -3.45 -33.30 13.59
N GLU A 140 -4.06 -32.29 14.21
CA GLU A 140 -3.34 -31.08 14.63
C GLU A 140 -2.60 -31.22 15.97
N PHE A 141 -2.75 -32.38 16.65
CA PHE A 141 -2.33 -32.60 18.03
C PHE A 141 -1.42 -33.83 18.20
N GLY A 142 -0.84 -34.00 19.39
CA GLY A 142 -0.12 -35.22 19.76
C GLY A 142 -1.09 -36.34 20.13
N VAL A 143 -0.99 -37.50 19.48
CA VAL A 143 -1.84 -38.68 19.72
C VAL A 143 -1.19 -39.64 20.70
N VAL A 144 -1.97 -40.11 21.66
CA VAL A 144 -1.48 -40.94 22.77
C VAL A 144 -2.24 -42.26 22.84
N ILE A 145 -1.51 -43.37 22.93
CA ILE A 145 -2.09 -44.70 23.22
C ILE A 145 -1.75 -45.09 24.63
N THR A 146 -2.77 -45.47 25.38
CA THR A 146 -2.67 -46.07 26.71
C THR A 146 -3.08 -47.54 26.72
N ASP A 147 -2.55 -48.33 27.67
CA ASP A 147 -3.08 -49.66 27.97
C ASP A 147 -4.31 -49.60 28.91
N LYS A 148 -4.81 -50.76 29.33
CA LYS A 148 -6.00 -50.87 30.19
C LYS A 148 -5.80 -50.24 31.57
N GLU A 149 -4.55 -50.12 32.00
CA GLU A 149 -4.14 -49.51 33.26
C GLU A 149 -3.78 -48.02 33.08
N HIS A 150 -4.07 -47.46 31.90
CA HIS A 150 -3.79 -46.07 31.50
C HIS A 150 -2.31 -45.73 31.35
N ARG A 151 -1.41 -46.72 31.29
CA ARG A 151 0.02 -46.48 31.06
C ARG A 151 0.27 -46.17 29.59
N ILE A 152 1.03 -45.12 29.31
CA ILE A 152 1.30 -44.70 27.93
C ILE A 152 2.25 -45.72 27.27
N LYS A 153 1.84 -46.24 26.11
CA LYS A 153 2.64 -47.16 25.29
C LYS A 153 3.28 -46.48 24.10
N ARG A 154 2.58 -45.47 23.56
CA ARG A 154 3.01 -44.75 22.37
C ARG A 154 2.53 -43.31 22.45
N PHE A 155 3.43 -42.41 22.10
CA PHE A 155 3.19 -40.99 21.94
C PHE A 155 3.66 -40.60 20.55
N LEU A 156 2.84 -39.87 19.80
CA LEU A 156 3.19 -39.38 18.46
C LEU A 156 2.71 -37.94 18.30
N GLU A 157 3.64 -37.01 18.18
CA GLU A 157 3.33 -35.60 17.93
C GLU A 157 2.90 -35.38 16.48
N LYS A 158 1.72 -34.80 16.24
CA LYS A 158 1.18 -34.39 14.92
C LYS A 158 1.27 -35.49 13.85
N PRO A 159 0.47 -36.56 13.98
CA PRO A 159 0.50 -37.67 13.04
C PRO A 159 0.05 -37.25 11.63
N SER A 160 0.61 -37.89 10.61
CA SER A 160 0.00 -37.86 9.28
C SER A 160 -1.35 -38.59 9.28
N THR A 161 -2.20 -38.37 8.27
CA THR A 161 -3.51 -39.04 8.17
C THR A 161 -3.41 -40.57 8.20
N SER A 162 -2.32 -41.14 7.68
CA SER A 162 -2.03 -42.58 7.72
C SER A 162 -1.56 -43.11 9.09
N GLU A 163 -1.21 -42.21 10.01
CA GLU A 163 -0.70 -42.51 11.35
C GLU A 163 -1.74 -42.23 12.43
N ILE A 164 -2.99 -41.92 12.06
CA ILE A 164 -4.07 -41.78 13.04
C ILE A 164 -4.50 -43.17 13.53
N PHE A 165 -4.18 -43.47 14.77
CA PHE A 165 -4.52 -44.75 15.43
C PHE A 165 -5.30 -44.59 16.74
N SER A 166 -5.57 -43.36 17.17
CA SER A 166 -6.39 -43.03 18.34
C SER A 166 -7.01 -41.64 18.17
N ASP A 167 -8.15 -41.42 18.81
CA ASP A 167 -8.85 -40.14 18.97
C ASP A 167 -8.42 -39.38 20.23
N THR A 168 -7.54 -39.97 21.04
CA THR A 168 -7.09 -39.43 22.32
C THR A 168 -5.84 -38.59 22.11
N VAL A 169 -5.95 -37.30 22.42
CA VAL A 169 -4.92 -36.28 22.16
C VAL A 169 -4.36 -35.68 23.44
N ASN A 170 -3.11 -35.24 23.35
CA ASN A 170 -2.42 -34.46 24.36
C ASN A 170 -3.01 -33.04 24.43
N THR A 171 -3.36 -32.58 25.63
CA THR A 171 -3.97 -31.27 25.86
C THR A 171 -2.95 -30.16 26.13
N GLY A 172 -1.67 -30.51 26.30
CA GLY A 172 -0.64 -29.58 26.74
C GLY A 172 -0.61 -29.37 28.26
N THR A 173 -1.36 -30.17 29.02
CA THR A 173 -1.40 -30.13 30.50
C THR A 173 -0.78 -31.40 31.09
N TYR A 174 0.16 -31.22 32.01
CA TYR A 174 0.98 -32.30 32.57
C TYR A 174 1.08 -32.20 34.09
N ILE A 175 1.18 -33.32 34.77
CA ILE A 175 1.55 -33.39 36.20
C ILE A 175 2.85 -34.19 36.29
N LEU A 176 3.88 -33.56 36.82
CA LEU A 176 5.26 -34.03 36.73
C LEU A 176 5.91 -34.06 38.10
N GLU A 177 6.76 -35.07 38.31
CA GLU A 177 7.68 -35.10 39.45
C GLU A 177 8.99 -34.38 39.09
N PRO A 178 9.63 -33.64 40.01
CA PRO A 178 10.85 -32.87 39.73
C PRO A 178 11.97 -33.63 39.02
N GLU A 179 12.14 -34.92 39.30
CA GLU A 179 13.26 -35.71 38.75
C GLU A 179 13.12 -35.96 37.25
N VAL A 180 11.94 -35.77 36.64
CA VAL A 180 11.82 -35.85 35.18
C VAL A 180 12.62 -34.74 34.48
N LEU A 181 12.86 -33.62 35.16
CA LEU A 181 13.64 -32.51 34.61
C LEU A 181 15.14 -32.85 34.52
N ASP A 182 15.64 -33.86 35.24
CA ASP A 182 17.06 -34.27 35.19
C ASP A 182 17.44 -34.94 33.86
N TYR A 183 16.43 -35.39 33.11
CA TYR A 183 16.59 -35.90 31.75
C TYR A 183 16.83 -34.79 30.71
N LEU A 184 16.60 -33.52 31.06
CA LEU A 184 16.74 -32.38 30.15
C LEU A 184 18.07 -31.63 30.37
N PRO A 185 18.78 -31.28 29.29
CA PRO A 185 19.94 -30.40 29.38
C PRO A 185 19.54 -28.98 29.80
N ALA A 186 20.37 -28.34 30.62
CA ALA A 186 20.16 -26.93 31.00
C ALA A 186 20.47 -25.98 29.83
N ASN A 187 19.72 -24.88 29.73
CA ASN A 187 19.90 -23.79 28.74
C ASN A 187 19.91 -24.26 27.28
N GLN A 188 19.11 -25.26 26.93
CA GLN A 188 18.95 -25.73 25.55
C GLN A 188 17.47 -25.73 25.16
N GLU A 189 17.22 -25.55 23.86
CA GLU A 189 15.88 -25.70 23.27
C GLU A 189 15.46 -27.17 23.35
N CYS A 190 14.38 -27.46 24.09
CA CYS A 190 13.84 -28.80 24.27
C CYS A 190 12.31 -28.76 24.34
N ASP A 191 11.66 -29.78 23.77
CA ASP A 191 10.21 -29.94 23.74
C ASP A 191 9.71 -31.16 24.54
N PHE A 192 8.56 -31.02 25.20
CA PHE A 192 7.94 -32.13 25.95
C PHE A 192 7.63 -33.31 25.04
N SER A 193 6.93 -33.02 23.93
CA SER A 193 6.44 -34.02 22.98
C SER A 193 7.53 -34.70 22.16
N LYS A 194 8.64 -34.00 21.85
CA LYS A 194 9.68 -34.51 20.96
C LYS A 194 10.87 -35.10 21.71
N ASP A 195 11.19 -34.57 22.88
CA ASP A 195 12.42 -34.90 23.60
C ASP A 195 12.10 -35.64 24.91
N LEU A 196 11.37 -35.01 25.84
CA LEU A 196 11.20 -35.58 27.19
C LEU A 196 10.36 -36.86 27.19
N PHE A 197 9.13 -36.83 26.66
CA PHE A 197 8.23 -37.98 26.75
C PHE A 197 8.74 -39.21 25.99
N PRO A 198 9.30 -39.09 24.76
CA PRO A 198 9.95 -40.22 24.11
C PRO A 198 11.09 -40.82 24.93
N LEU A 199 11.91 -39.99 25.59
CA LEU A 199 13.01 -40.44 26.43
C LEU A 199 12.52 -41.16 27.69
N LEU A 200 11.50 -40.65 28.37
CA LEU A 200 10.88 -41.31 29.53
C LEU A 200 10.28 -42.67 29.15
N LEU A 201 9.65 -42.77 27.98
CA LEU A 201 9.14 -44.03 27.44
C LEU A 201 10.27 -45.03 27.15
N GLU A 202 11.36 -44.59 26.54
CA GLU A 202 12.53 -45.44 26.26
C GLU A 202 13.16 -45.98 27.55
N LYS A 203 13.24 -45.13 28.59
CA LYS A 203 13.77 -45.49 29.92
C LYS A 203 12.80 -46.34 30.75
N GLY A 204 11.57 -46.54 30.29
CA GLY A 204 10.56 -47.33 30.98
C GLY A 204 10.01 -46.65 32.24
N GLU A 205 10.15 -45.33 32.35
CA GLU A 205 9.65 -44.57 33.50
C GLU A 205 8.12 -44.69 33.61
N PRO A 206 7.54 -44.61 34.83
CA PRO A 206 6.10 -44.63 35.03
C PRO A 206 5.42 -43.41 34.38
N MET A 207 4.89 -43.56 33.16
CA MET A 207 4.19 -42.51 32.42
C MET A 207 2.75 -42.93 32.11
N TYR A 208 1.78 -42.11 32.51
CA TYR A 208 0.35 -42.43 32.46
C TYR A 208 -0.46 -41.34 31.77
N GLY A 209 -1.58 -41.71 31.15
CA GLY A 209 -2.51 -40.78 30.52
C GLY A 209 -3.83 -40.71 31.27
N TYR A 210 -4.20 -39.53 31.75
CA TYR A 210 -5.51 -39.27 32.36
C TYR A 210 -6.44 -38.66 31.32
N VAL A 211 -7.45 -39.41 30.88
CA VAL A 211 -8.46 -38.89 29.92
C VAL A 211 -9.47 -38.07 30.70
N ALA A 212 -9.37 -36.74 30.60
CA ALA A 212 -10.25 -35.81 31.30
C ALA A 212 -11.62 -35.71 30.61
N GLU A 213 -12.66 -35.59 31.43
CA GLU A 213 -14.00 -35.22 30.99
C GLU A 213 -14.18 -33.71 31.15
N GLY A 214 -14.83 -33.07 30.18
CA GLY A 214 -15.05 -31.62 30.14
C GLY A 214 -14.77 -31.03 28.76
N TYR A 215 -14.79 -29.70 28.69
CA TYR A 215 -14.48 -28.93 27.50
C TYR A 215 -12.98 -28.68 27.39
N TRP A 216 -12.46 -28.74 26.16
CA TRP A 216 -11.11 -28.29 25.84
C TRP A 216 -11.05 -27.78 24.40
N CYS A 217 -10.44 -26.62 24.25
CA CYS A 217 -10.15 -26.01 22.95
C CYS A 217 -8.74 -25.43 22.95
N ASP A 218 -7.88 -25.88 22.03
CA ASP A 218 -6.61 -25.22 21.69
C ASP A 218 -6.92 -24.02 20.79
N VAL A 219 -6.63 -22.81 21.27
CA VAL A 219 -6.81 -21.57 20.49
C VAL A 219 -5.63 -21.39 19.53
N GLY A 220 -5.42 -22.36 18.63
CA GLY A 220 -4.25 -22.46 17.75
C GLY A 220 -4.33 -21.59 16.48
N HIS A 221 -5.54 -21.30 16.00
CA HIS A 221 -5.83 -20.56 14.77
C HIS A 221 -7.12 -19.74 14.90
N LEU A 222 -7.40 -18.87 13.91
CA LEU A 222 -8.47 -17.87 13.99
C LEU A 222 -9.87 -18.48 14.08
N ASP A 223 -10.13 -19.60 13.40
CA ASP A 223 -11.43 -20.27 13.52
C ASP A 223 -11.61 -20.89 14.91
N ALA A 224 -10.60 -21.58 15.46
CA ALA A 224 -10.67 -22.10 16.84
C ALA A 224 -10.85 -20.97 17.87
N TYR A 225 -10.21 -19.82 17.65
CA TYR A 225 -10.44 -18.62 18.46
C TYR A 225 -11.90 -18.15 18.42
N ARG A 226 -12.52 -18.14 17.24
CA ARG A 226 -13.93 -17.75 17.09
C ARG A 226 -14.88 -18.78 17.70
N GLU A 227 -14.64 -20.07 17.47
CA GLU A 227 -15.44 -21.14 18.08
C GLU A 227 -15.32 -21.13 19.61
N ALA A 228 -14.13 -20.91 20.17
CA ALA A 228 -13.94 -20.79 21.62
C ALA A 228 -14.75 -19.63 22.23
N GLN A 229 -14.92 -18.51 21.51
CA GLN A 229 -15.78 -17.40 21.93
C GLN A 229 -17.24 -17.83 21.97
N TYR A 230 -17.72 -18.47 20.90
CA TYR A 230 -19.12 -18.89 20.79
C TYR A 230 -19.45 -19.99 21.80
N ASP A 231 -18.59 -21.00 21.95
CA ASP A 231 -18.76 -22.07 22.93
C ASP A 231 -18.75 -21.55 24.38
N ALA A 232 -17.89 -20.57 24.68
CA ALA A 232 -17.87 -19.94 25.99
C ALA A 232 -19.13 -19.11 26.24
N LEU A 233 -19.60 -18.37 25.24
CA LEU A 233 -20.82 -17.56 25.32
C LEU A 233 -22.08 -18.44 25.46
N ASP A 234 -22.10 -19.60 24.78
CA ASP A 234 -23.11 -20.66 24.91
C ASP A 234 -22.98 -21.47 26.22
N GLN A 235 -22.00 -21.14 27.08
CA GLN A 235 -21.74 -21.82 28.35
C GLN A 235 -21.43 -23.33 28.20
N LYS A 236 -20.85 -23.75 27.06
CA LYS A 236 -20.35 -25.13 26.87
C LYS A 236 -19.07 -25.41 27.67
N VAL A 237 -18.42 -24.35 28.15
CA VAL A 237 -17.26 -24.41 29.04
C VAL A 237 -17.52 -23.57 30.29
N LEU A 238 -17.13 -24.08 31.45
CA LEU A 238 -17.25 -23.36 32.71
C LEU A 238 -16.12 -22.32 32.87
N VAL A 239 -16.38 -21.09 32.40
CA VAL A 239 -15.52 -19.91 32.56
C VAL A 239 -16.21 -18.79 33.34
N ASP A 240 -15.41 -17.90 33.93
CA ASP A 240 -15.92 -16.71 34.61
C ASP A 240 -16.19 -15.60 33.58
N PHE A 241 -17.37 -15.00 33.64
CA PHE A 241 -17.74 -13.86 32.79
C PHE A 241 -17.22 -12.55 33.37
N ALA A 242 -16.81 -11.63 32.50
CA ALA A 242 -16.33 -10.30 32.91
C ALA A 242 -17.43 -9.39 33.47
N TYR A 243 -18.69 -9.62 33.09
CA TYR A 243 -19.81 -8.74 33.39
C TYR A 243 -20.97 -9.50 34.02
N GLU A 244 -21.86 -8.78 34.70
CA GLU A 244 -23.07 -9.34 35.27
C GLU A 244 -24.08 -9.69 34.18
N GLU A 245 -24.84 -10.77 34.40
CA GLU A 245 -25.94 -11.15 33.53
C GLU A 245 -27.15 -10.25 33.82
N HIS A 246 -27.50 -9.39 32.87
CA HIS A 246 -28.60 -8.45 33.02
C HIS A 246 -29.96 -9.07 32.65
N SER A 247 -29.95 -10.00 31.69
CA SER A 247 -31.08 -10.83 31.29
C SER A 247 -30.57 -12.17 30.78
N PRO A 248 -31.39 -13.24 30.69
CA PRO A 248 -30.91 -14.56 30.30
C PRO A 248 -30.09 -14.54 29.00
N GLY A 249 -28.81 -14.91 29.10
CA GLY A 249 -27.85 -14.92 27.99
C GLY A 249 -27.30 -13.56 27.58
N CYS A 250 -27.56 -12.48 28.31
CA CYS A 250 -27.04 -11.14 28.02
C CYS A 250 -26.16 -10.64 29.17
N TRP A 251 -24.86 -10.58 28.92
CA TRP A 251 -23.88 -10.02 29.87
C TRP A 251 -23.52 -8.60 29.44
N ILE A 252 -23.77 -7.63 30.31
CA ILE A 252 -23.65 -6.20 29.97
C ILE A 252 -22.82 -5.49 31.03
N GLY A 253 -21.76 -4.81 30.58
CA GLY A 253 -20.88 -4.00 31.41
C GLY A 253 -21.52 -2.72 31.94
N GLN A 254 -20.87 -2.13 32.93
CA GLN A 254 -21.27 -0.89 33.57
C GLN A 254 -21.14 0.31 32.62
N ASN A 255 -21.98 1.32 32.84
CA ASN A 255 -22.03 2.57 32.05
C ASN A 255 -22.26 2.37 30.55
N THR A 256 -22.76 1.21 30.14
CA THR A 256 -23.12 0.93 28.76
C THR A 256 -24.52 1.44 28.46
N TYR A 257 -24.63 2.27 27.42
CA TYR A 257 -25.90 2.77 26.92
C TYR A 257 -26.30 1.98 25.67
N ILE A 258 -27.49 1.40 25.71
CA ILE A 258 -28.12 0.73 24.58
C ILE A 258 -29.39 1.50 24.24
N ASP A 259 -29.50 1.95 23.00
CA ASP A 259 -30.70 2.65 22.55
C ASP A 259 -31.95 1.74 22.64
N PRO A 260 -33.12 2.25 23.09
CA PRO A 260 -34.34 1.44 23.23
C PRO A 260 -34.83 0.78 21.94
N THR A 261 -34.39 1.25 20.77
CA THR A 261 -34.76 0.69 19.47
C THR A 261 -33.80 -0.37 18.95
N ALA A 262 -32.67 -0.60 19.63
CA ALA A 262 -31.73 -1.67 19.27
C ALA A 262 -32.33 -3.05 19.60
N HIS A 263 -32.09 -4.03 18.73
CA HIS A 263 -32.52 -5.40 18.91
C HIS A 263 -31.32 -6.28 19.28
N LEU A 264 -31.43 -6.99 20.40
CA LEU A 264 -30.40 -7.89 20.91
C LEU A 264 -30.99 -9.30 20.97
N GLU A 265 -30.38 -10.22 20.22
CA GLU A 265 -30.69 -11.65 20.25
C GLU A 265 -29.65 -12.37 21.11
N ALA A 266 -30.08 -12.99 22.21
CA ALA A 266 -29.19 -13.71 23.11
C ALA A 266 -28.70 -15.06 22.51
N PRO A 267 -27.48 -15.54 22.84
CA PRO A 267 -26.60 -14.96 23.84
C PRO A 267 -25.64 -13.89 23.28
N VAL A 268 -25.38 -12.84 24.07
CA VAL A 268 -24.52 -11.70 23.71
C VAL A 268 -23.73 -11.19 24.91
N LEU A 269 -22.52 -10.70 24.65
CA LEU A 269 -21.69 -10.04 25.65
C LEU A 269 -21.31 -8.64 25.17
N ILE A 270 -21.55 -7.62 26.02
CA ILE A 270 -21.24 -6.22 25.75
C ILE A 270 -20.45 -5.64 26.92
N GLY A 271 -19.26 -5.11 26.65
CA GLY A 271 -18.35 -4.60 27.67
C GLY A 271 -18.78 -3.28 28.33
N ASP A 272 -17.89 -2.74 29.15
CA ASP A 272 -18.10 -1.49 29.90
C ASP A 272 -18.01 -0.26 28.99
N ASN A 273 -18.73 0.80 29.34
CA ASN A 273 -18.68 2.12 28.69
C ASN A 273 -18.99 2.10 27.18
N CYS A 274 -19.82 1.14 26.74
CA CYS A 274 -20.22 1.03 25.34
C CYS A 274 -21.39 1.95 25.00
N ARG A 275 -21.48 2.32 23.72
CA ARG A 275 -22.62 3.06 23.17
C ARG A 275 -23.17 2.35 21.95
N ILE A 276 -24.37 1.81 22.07
CA ILE A 276 -25.08 1.14 20.99
C ILE A 276 -26.16 2.08 20.46
N GLY A 277 -26.06 2.43 19.18
CA GLY A 277 -26.97 3.34 18.48
C GLY A 277 -28.39 2.79 18.25
N PRO A 278 -29.29 3.63 17.73
CA PRO A 278 -30.66 3.22 17.43
C PRO A 278 -30.73 2.18 16.30
N ARG A 279 -31.71 1.27 16.38
CA ARG A 279 -32.01 0.24 15.37
C ARG A 279 -30.83 -0.66 14.98
N VAL A 280 -29.82 -0.78 15.85
CA VAL A 280 -28.75 -1.75 15.68
C VAL A 280 -29.32 -3.15 15.89
N GLU A 281 -28.97 -4.06 14.98
CA GLU A 281 -29.30 -5.48 15.06
C GLU A 281 -28.08 -6.26 15.55
N ILE A 282 -28.20 -6.91 16.72
CA ILE A 282 -27.13 -7.70 17.33
C ILE A 282 -27.58 -9.16 17.42
N GLU A 283 -26.99 -10.04 16.61
CA GLU A 283 -27.30 -11.47 16.55
C GLU A 283 -26.63 -12.26 17.68
N ALA A 284 -27.27 -13.37 18.05
CA ALA A 284 -26.80 -14.37 19.01
C ALA A 284 -25.42 -14.92 18.67
N GLY A 285 -24.43 -14.74 19.55
CA GLY A 285 -23.02 -15.07 19.30
C GLY A 285 -22.10 -13.85 19.26
N THR A 286 -22.64 -12.62 19.36
CA THR A 286 -21.86 -11.38 19.30
C THR A 286 -21.13 -11.08 20.61
N VAL A 287 -19.84 -10.74 20.52
CA VAL A 287 -18.98 -10.34 21.64
C VAL A 287 -18.42 -8.95 21.38
N ILE A 288 -18.72 -8.01 22.26
CA ILE A 288 -18.31 -6.60 22.18
C ILE A 288 -17.43 -6.24 23.39
N GLY A 289 -16.23 -5.76 23.10
CA GLY A 289 -15.23 -5.24 24.03
C GLY A 289 -15.67 -4.00 24.81
N ASP A 290 -14.81 -3.52 25.72
CA ASP A 290 -15.04 -2.27 26.45
C ASP A 290 -14.81 -1.05 25.56
N ASN A 291 -15.47 0.06 25.87
CA ASN A 291 -15.32 1.36 25.19
C ASN A 291 -15.63 1.32 23.69
N VAL A 292 -16.53 0.43 23.27
CA VAL A 292 -16.94 0.30 21.86
C VAL A 292 -18.12 1.22 21.57
N THR A 293 -18.07 1.90 20.43
CA THR A 293 -19.19 2.70 19.91
C THR A 293 -19.72 2.09 18.63
N ILE A 294 -21.04 1.92 18.53
CA ILE A 294 -21.72 1.37 17.37
C ILE A 294 -22.77 2.38 16.89
N GLY A 295 -22.64 2.78 15.62
CA GLY A 295 -23.52 3.72 14.93
C GLY A 295 -24.92 3.17 14.69
N ALA A 296 -25.82 4.02 14.20
CA ALA A 296 -27.21 3.65 13.93
C ALA A 296 -27.32 2.59 12.82
N ASP A 297 -28.34 1.74 12.87
CA ASP A 297 -28.69 0.79 11.80
C ASP A 297 -27.58 -0.23 11.42
N ALA A 298 -26.57 -0.42 12.29
CA ALA A 298 -25.53 -1.43 12.07
C ALA A 298 -26.09 -2.86 12.22
N ASP A 299 -25.61 -3.79 11.39
CA ASP A 299 -26.00 -5.21 11.34
C ASP A 299 -24.83 -6.09 11.79
N LEU A 300 -24.90 -6.60 13.02
CA LEU A 300 -23.86 -7.37 13.67
C LEU A 300 -24.24 -8.84 13.77
N LYS A 301 -23.74 -9.63 12.82
CA LYS A 301 -23.97 -11.08 12.75
C LYS A 301 -22.82 -11.85 13.37
N ARG A 302 -22.82 -11.93 14.70
CA ARG A 302 -21.83 -12.66 15.51
C ARG A 302 -20.37 -12.19 15.37
N PRO A 303 -20.07 -10.89 15.20
CA PRO A 303 -18.69 -10.44 15.20
C PRO A 303 -18.07 -10.53 16.60
N ILE A 304 -16.74 -10.58 16.63
CA ILE A 304 -15.94 -10.43 17.85
C ILE A 304 -15.23 -9.09 17.74
N ILE A 305 -15.61 -8.13 18.59
CA ILE A 305 -15.13 -6.75 18.55
C ILE A 305 -14.32 -6.50 19.82
N TRP A 306 -13.05 -6.11 19.68
CA TRP A 306 -12.17 -5.80 20.80
C TRP A 306 -12.33 -4.36 21.29
N ASN A 307 -11.73 -4.10 22.44
CA ASN A 307 -11.84 -2.84 23.16
C ASN A 307 -11.49 -1.61 22.28
N GLY A 308 -12.24 -0.52 22.49
CA GLY A 308 -12.00 0.78 21.85
C GLY A 308 -12.27 0.84 20.35
N ALA A 309 -12.90 -0.19 19.76
CA ALA A 309 -13.31 -0.14 18.36
C ALA A 309 -14.49 0.83 18.15
N ILE A 310 -14.55 1.43 16.97
CA ILE A 310 -15.65 2.30 16.55
C ILE A 310 -16.25 1.71 15.27
N VAL A 311 -17.54 1.41 15.31
CA VAL A 311 -18.32 0.91 14.18
C VAL A 311 -19.30 2.01 13.77
N GLY A 312 -19.20 2.46 12.51
CA GLY A 312 -20.03 3.52 11.94
C GLY A 312 -21.46 3.08 11.64
N ASP A 313 -22.28 4.03 11.23
CA ASP A 313 -23.69 3.81 10.87
C ASP A 313 -23.82 2.83 9.70
N GLU A 314 -24.85 1.99 9.70
CA GLU A 314 -25.16 1.02 8.61
C GLU A 314 -24.01 0.04 8.30
N ALA A 315 -23.06 -0.16 9.21
CA ALA A 315 -21.96 -1.10 8.99
C ALA A 315 -22.45 -2.56 9.11
N HIS A 316 -21.88 -3.44 8.28
CA HIS A 316 -22.22 -4.86 8.24
C HIS A 316 -21.02 -5.72 8.65
N LEU A 317 -21.10 -6.34 9.82
CA LEU A 317 -20.05 -7.21 10.37
C LEU A 317 -20.58 -8.64 10.50
N ARG A 318 -19.92 -9.61 9.86
CA ARG A 318 -20.38 -11.01 9.86
C ARG A 318 -19.26 -11.97 10.24
N ALA A 319 -19.40 -12.68 11.36
CA ALA A 319 -18.49 -13.72 11.83
C ALA A 319 -16.98 -13.37 11.66
N CYS A 320 -16.66 -12.10 11.90
CA CYS A 320 -15.34 -11.49 11.71
C CYS A 320 -14.76 -11.04 13.06
N ALA A 321 -13.44 -10.82 13.10
CA ALA A 321 -12.77 -10.27 14.27
C ALA A 321 -12.24 -8.85 14.00
N ILE A 322 -12.65 -7.91 14.84
CA ILE A 322 -12.25 -6.50 14.80
C ILE A 322 -11.36 -6.23 16.02
N ALA A 323 -10.07 -6.04 15.79
CA ALA A 323 -9.11 -5.84 16.88
C ALA A 323 -9.20 -4.45 17.52
N ARG A 324 -8.37 -4.23 18.56
CA ARG A 324 -8.41 -3.04 19.41
C ARG A 324 -8.23 -1.75 18.61
N GLY A 325 -9.07 -0.76 18.89
CA GLY A 325 -8.94 0.58 18.32
C GLY A 325 -9.15 0.65 16.81
N VAL A 326 -9.75 -0.38 16.21
CA VAL A 326 -10.12 -0.35 14.79
C VAL A 326 -11.32 0.58 14.58
N ARG A 327 -11.26 1.38 13.52
CA ARG A 327 -12.38 2.20 13.08
C ARG A 327 -12.97 1.60 11.81
N VAL A 328 -14.19 1.10 11.89
CA VAL A 328 -15.01 0.70 10.74
C VAL A 328 -15.94 1.86 10.44
N ASP A 329 -15.77 2.53 9.30
CA ASP A 329 -16.62 3.66 8.94
C ASP A 329 -18.00 3.21 8.43
N ARG A 330 -18.89 4.16 8.17
CA ARG A 330 -20.28 3.89 7.79
C ARG A 330 -20.39 3.04 6.51
N ARG A 331 -21.43 2.19 6.44
CA ARG A 331 -21.72 1.27 5.31
C ARG A 331 -20.58 0.31 4.93
N ALA A 332 -19.56 0.16 5.76
CA ALA A 332 -18.47 -0.77 5.47
C ALA A 332 -18.90 -2.22 5.72
N HIS A 333 -18.35 -3.14 4.94
CA HIS A 333 -18.63 -4.57 5.02
C HIS A 333 -17.38 -5.36 5.43
N VAL A 334 -17.47 -6.11 6.52
CA VAL A 334 -16.43 -7.07 6.92
C VAL A 334 -17.05 -8.46 7.01
N LEU A 335 -16.64 -9.33 6.09
CA LEU A 335 -17.27 -10.63 5.88
C LEU A 335 -16.65 -11.76 6.73
N GLU A 336 -17.25 -12.95 6.63
CA GLU A 336 -16.94 -14.12 7.44
C GLU A 336 -15.46 -14.52 7.43
N GLY A 337 -14.90 -14.71 8.62
CA GLY A 337 -13.51 -15.11 8.82
C GLY A 337 -12.49 -13.99 8.54
N ALA A 338 -12.93 -12.81 8.12
CA ALA A 338 -12.03 -11.67 8.01
C ALA A 338 -11.56 -11.20 9.38
N VAL A 339 -10.32 -10.73 9.43
CA VAL A 339 -9.70 -10.20 10.65
C VAL A 339 -9.05 -8.86 10.37
N VAL A 340 -9.46 -7.84 11.12
CA VAL A 340 -8.91 -6.49 11.02
C VAL A 340 -8.02 -6.22 12.22
N GLY A 341 -6.72 -6.10 11.98
CA GLY A 341 -5.70 -5.90 13.01
C GLY A 341 -5.75 -4.53 13.67
N SER A 342 -5.17 -4.43 14.87
CA SER A 342 -5.27 -3.28 15.77
C SER A 342 -4.95 -1.95 15.10
N LEU A 343 -5.64 -0.87 15.52
CA LEU A 343 -5.41 0.51 15.04
C LEU A 343 -5.60 0.71 13.52
N SER A 344 -6.29 -0.20 12.84
CA SER A 344 -6.60 -0.06 11.41
C SER A 344 -7.89 0.74 11.19
N SER A 345 -8.04 1.30 9.99
CA SER A 345 -9.27 1.98 9.55
C SER A 345 -9.83 1.31 8.29
N VAL A 346 -11.11 0.99 8.33
CA VAL A 346 -11.91 0.51 7.20
C VAL A 346 -12.74 1.69 6.71
N GLY A 347 -12.40 2.21 5.53
CA GLY A 347 -13.08 3.37 4.95
C GLY A 347 -14.56 3.11 4.66
N GLU A 348 -15.31 4.20 4.49
CA GLU A 348 -16.74 4.17 4.15
C GLU A 348 -16.99 3.33 2.88
N GLU A 349 -18.01 2.47 2.93
CA GLU A 349 -18.36 1.52 1.84
C GLU A 349 -17.24 0.57 1.42
N ALA A 350 -16.15 0.47 2.18
CA ALA A 350 -15.11 -0.51 1.88
C ALA A 350 -15.59 -1.92 2.24
N GLN A 351 -15.14 -2.90 1.46
CA GLN A 351 -15.49 -4.30 1.63
C GLN A 351 -14.24 -5.15 1.86
N ILE A 352 -14.20 -5.85 2.99
CA ILE A 352 -13.21 -6.86 3.30
C ILE A 352 -13.85 -8.24 3.12
N ASN A 353 -13.39 -8.98 2.11
CA ASN A 353 -13.97 -10.28 1.79
C ASN A 353 -13.58 -11.39 2.78
N THR A 354 -14.18 -12.56 2.58
CA THR A 354 -14.07 -13.69 3.49
C THR A 354 -12.63 -14.13 3.70
N SER A 355 -12.29 -14.49 4.94
CA SER A 355 -10.96 -14.97 5.34
C SER A 355 -9.79 -14.01 5.08
N VAL A 356 -10.06 -12.75 4.74
CA VAL A 356 -9.01 -11.75 4.51
C VAL A 356 -8.46 -11.24 5.84
N ARG A 357 -7.13 -11.19 5.93
CA ARG A 357 -6.40 -10.72 7.11
C ARG A 357 -5.74 -9.38 6.84
N VAL A 358 -6.06 -8.39 7.65
CA VAL A 358 -5.49 -7.04 7.59
C VAL A 358 -4.57 -6.85 8.79
N TRP A 359 -3.28 -6.60 8.55
CA TRP A 359 -2.32 -6.39 9.64
C TRP A 359 -2.64 -5.11 10.44
N PRO A 360 -2.03 -4.89 11.61
CA PRO A 360 -2.26 -3.68 12.37
C PRO A 360 -1.85 -2.40 11.63
N SER A 361 -2.44 -1.27 12.02
CA SER A 361 -2.14 0.08 11.54
C SER A 361 -2.31 0.26 10.02
N LYS A 362 -3.34 -0.35 9.44
CA LYS A 362 -3.64 -0.24 8.00
C LYS A 362 -4.79 0.73 7.73
N LYS A 363 -4.76 1.37 6.57
CA LYS A 363 -5.85 2.22 6.10
C LYS A 363 -6.43 1.66 4.81
N ILE A 364 -7.65 1.18 4.89
CA ILE A 364 -8.42 0.74 3.72
C ILE A 364 -9.21 1.96 3.23
N GLU A 365 -9.01 2.34 1.97
CA GLU A 365 -9.70 3.51 1.40
C GLU A 365 -11.20 3.26 1.25
N SER A 366 -11.98 4.34 1.27
CA SER A 366 -13.41 4.27 1.02
C SER A 366 -13.71 3.63 -0.34
N GLY A 367 -14.68 2.71 -0.37
CA GLY A 367 -15.05 1.94 -1.57
C GLY A 367 -14.02 0.91 -2.04
N ALA A 368 -12.93 0.69 -1.30
CA ALA A 368 -11.95 -0.35 -1.65
C ALA A 368 -12.52 -1.75 -1.38
N MET A 369 -12.19 -2.70 -2.25
CA MET A 369 -12.53 -4.12 -2.07
C MET A 369 -11.26 -4.93 -1.84
N LEU A 370 -11.08 -5.43 -0.62
CA LEU A 370 -9.96 -6.31 -0.27
C LEU A 370 -10.33 -7.77 -0.51
N ASN A 371 -9.60 -8.39 -1.44
CA ASN A 371 -9.67 -9.82 -1.76
C ASN A 371 -8.43 -10.60 -1.28
N ILE A 372 -7.41 -9.89 -0.79
CA ILE A 372 -6.12 -10.47 -0.40
C ILE A 372 -5.70 -9.93 0.96
N ASN A 373 -4.90 -10.72 1.67
CA ASN A 373 -4.33 -10.30 2.95
C ASN A 373 -3.48 -9.03 2.79
N LEU A 374 -3.71 -8.05 3.65
CA LEU A 374 -2.94 -6.80 3.67
C LEU A 374 -1.86 -6.87 4.75
N ILE A 375 -0.71 -7.43 4.37
CA ILE A 375 0.47 -7.59 5.24
C ILE A 375 1.40 -6.37 5.12
N TRP A 376 1.79 -6.06 3.88
CA TRP A 376 2.66 -4.93 3.51
C TRP A 376 1.84 -3.85 2.77
N GLY A 377 2.32 -2.61 2.77
CA GLY A 377 1.54 -1.45 2.29
C GLY A 377 0.66 -0.85 3.39
N ASN A 378 0.45 0.47 3.35
CA ASN A 378 -0.47 1.17 4.27
C ASN A 378 -1.86 1.36 3.65
N THR A 379 -2.02 1.09 2.35
CA THR A 379 -3.20 1.45 1.55
C THR A 379 -3.40 0.44 0.41
N ALA A 380 -4.62 -0.07 0.21
CA ALA A 380 -4.96 -0.97 -0.89
C ALA A 380 -5.65 -0.20 -2.03
N GLN A 381 -5.05 -0.18 -3.23
CA GLN A 381 -5.54 0.56 -4.40
C GLN A 381 -6.43 -0.29 -5.33
N ARG A 382 -7.35 0.37 -6.05
CA ARG A 382 -8.33 -0.26 -6.97
C ARG A 382 -7.75 -0.70 -8.34
N ASN A 383 -6.76 0.00 -8.88
CA ASN A 383 -6.13 -0.25 -10.21
C ASN A 383 -4.59 -0.22 -10.08
N LEU A 384 -3.84 -0.79 -11.04
CA LEU A 384 -2.37 -0.72 -11.06
C LEU A 384 -1.87 0.52 -11.83
N PHE A 385 -2.48 0.83 -12.97
CA PHE A 385 -2.05 1.93 -13.84
C PHE A 385 -2.76 3.24 -13.50
N GLY A 386 -1.98 4.28 -13.23
CA GLY A 386 -2.43 5.66 -13.10
C GLY A 386 -2.42 6.42 -14.44
N GLN A 387 -2.17 7.74 -14.37
CA GLN A 387 -2.11 8.60 -15.56
C GLN A 387 -0.83 8.43 -16.39
N ARG A 388 0.33 8.21 -15.74
CA ARG A 388 1.65 8.09 -16.41
C ARG A 388 2.17 6.65 -16.48
N GLY A 389 1.70 5.78 -15.59
CA GLY A 389 2.21 4.42 -15.42
C GLY A 389 1.81 3.86 -14.07
N VAL A 390 2.55 2.87 -13.59
CA VAL A 390 2.34 2.26 -12.27
C VAL A 390 3.15 3.03 -11.23
N SER A 391 2.48 3.57 -10.20
CA SER A 391 3.15 4.37 -9.16
C SER A 391 2.73 3.95 -7.75
N GLY A 392 3.65 4.05 -6.80
CA GLY A 392 3.39 3.76 -5.39
C GLY A 392 4.62 4.04 -4.53
N LEU A 393 4.46 3.97 -3.20
CA LEU A 393 5.53 4.19 -2.26
C LEU A 393 6.68 3.19 -2.48
N ALA A 394 7.90 3.74 -2.52
CA ALA A 394 9.12 2.98 -2.73
C ALA A 394 9.31 1.92 -1.63
N ASN A 395 9.47 0.65 -2.01
CA ASN A 395 9.67 -0.48 -1.09
C ASN A 395 8.51 -0.75 -0.12
N ILE A 396 7.34 -0.15 -0.36
CA ILE A 396 6.12 -0.37 0.44
C ILE A 396 5.02 -0.88 -0.49
N ASP A 397 4.68 -0.11 -1.53
CA ASP A 397 3.72 -0.50 -2.55
C ASP A 397 4.43 -1.14 -3.76
N ILE A 398 5.56 -0.56 -4.17
CA ILE A 398 6.41 -1.10 -5.24
C ILE A 398 7.58 -1.86 -4.59
N THR A 399 7.35 -3.14 -4.34
CA THR A 399 8.34 -4.10 -3.80
C THR A 399 9.01 -4.92 -4.93
N PRO A 400 10.11 -5.65 -4.65
CA PRO A 400 10.68 -6.60 -5.61
C PRO A 400 9.67 -7.63 -6.12
N GLU A 401 8.85 -8.21 -5.24
CA GLU A 401 7.85 -9.23 -5.57
C GLU A 401 6.78 -8.66 -6.50
N PHE A 402 6.28 -7.46 -6.17
CA PHE A 402 5.37 -6.71 -7.02
C PHE A 402 5.97 -6.50 -8.42
N ALA A 403 7.23 -6.07 -8.48
CA ALA A 403 7.94 -5.80 -9.72
C ALA A 403 8.19 -7.06 -10.56
N VAL A 404 8.55 -8.21 -9.95
CA VAL A 404 8.66 -9.51 -10.65
C VAL A 404 7.32 -9.89 -11.26
N LYS A 405 6.24 -9.78 -10.49
CA LYS A 405 4.88 -10.12 -10.93
C LYS A 405 4.42 -9.21 -12.07
N LEU A 406 4.67 -7.90 -11.97
CA LEU A 406 4.36 -6.92 -13.00
C LEU A 406 5.16 -7.19 -14.30
N GLY A 407 6.43 -7.53 -14.18
CA GLY A 407 7.27 -7.91 -15.33
C GLY A 407 6.77 -9.17 -16.03
N ALA A 408 6.40 -10.20 -15.26
CA ALA A 408 5.81 -11.43 -15.78
C ALA A 408 4.44 -11.19 -16.45
N ALA A 409 3.60 -10.34 -15.86
CA ALA A 409 2.32 -9.94 -16.44
C ALA A 409 2.51 -9.26 -17.80
N TYR A 410 3.38 -8.23 -17.87
CA TYR A 410 3.66 -7.53 -19.13
C TYR A 410 4.23 -8.49 -20.19
N GLY A 411 5.25 -9.29 -19.86
CA GLY A 411 5.83 -10.25 -20.82
C GLY A 411 4.85 -11.33 -21.30
N SER A 412 3.89 -11.73 -20.46
CA SER A 412 2.83 -12.67 -20.84
C SER A 412 1.83 -12.07 -21.83
N THR A 413 1.69 -10.74 -21.87
CA THR A 413 0.86 -10.07 -22.88
C THR A 413 1.49 -10.04 -24.28
N LEU A 414 2.80 -10.31 -24.38
CA LEU A 414 3.61 -10.28 -25.59
C LEU A 414 3.80 -11.68 -26.18
N LYS A 415 4.23 -11.74 -27.45
CA LYS A 415 4.58 -13.00 -28.12
C LYS A 415 5.83 -13.65 -27.47
N PRO A 416 5.93 -14.98 -27.44
CA PRO A 416 7.16 -15.65 -26.99
C PRO A 416 8.38 -15.17 -27.79
N GLY A 417 9.53 -14.97 -27.13
CA GLY A 417 10.76 -14.48 -27.76
C GLY A 417 10.75 -12.98 -28.11
N ALA A 418 9.67 -12.25 -27.82
CA ALA A 418 9.64 -10.79 -27.96
C ALA A 418 10.77 -10.14 -27.16
N SER A 419 11.31 -9.04 -27.67
CA SER A 419 12.33 -8.25 -26.98
C SER A 419 11.73 -6.95 -26.48
N VAL A 420 12.09 -6.53 -25.27
CA VAL A 420 11.69 -5.23 -24.69
C VAL A 420 12.90 -4.49 -24.14
N THR A 421 12.87 -3.16 -24.15
CA THR A 421 13.90 -2.38 -23.46
C THR A 421 13.56 -2.20 -21.99
N VAL A 422 14.56 -2.21 -21.12
CA VAL A 422 14.41 -1.82 -19.72
C VAL A 422 15.46 -0.78 -19.39
N SER A 423 15.03 0.32 -18.79
CA SER A 423 15.87 1.45 -18.41
C SER A 423 15.44 1.97 -17.04
N ARG A 424 16.29 2.78 -16.41
CA ARG A 424 16.01 3.35 -15.09
C ARG A 424 16.77 4.64 -14.83
N ASP A 425 16.35 5.38 -13.81
CA ASP A 425 17.20 6.39 -13.18
C ASP A 425 18.35 5.75 -12.37
N GLN A 426 19.21 6.54 -11.73
CA GLN A 426 20.42 6.06 -11.06
C GLN A 426 20.24 5.54 -9.63
N ARG A 427 19.05 5.66 -9.04
CA ARG A 427 18.85 5.39 -7.61
C ARG A 427 18.86 3.90 -7.28
N SER A 428 19.25 3.58 -6.05
CA SER A 428 19.32 2.20 -5.56
C SER A 428 17.97 1.48 -5.65
N ILE A 429 16.88 2.17 -5.29
CA ILE A 429 15.53 1.60 -5.35
C ILE A 429 15.11 1.29 -6.79
N SER A 430 15.34 2.20 -7.74
CA SER A 430 15.04 1.98 -9.16
C SER A 430 15.88 0.83 -9.74
N ARG A 431 17.12 0.66 -9.26
CA ARG A 431 17.99 -0.48 -9.62
C ARG A 431 17.44 -1.81 -9.12
N MET A 432 16.93 -1.86 -7.89
CA MET A 432 16.30 -3.06 -7.33
C MET A 432 15.03 -3.44 -8.11
N VAL A 433 14.15 -2.48 -8.36
CA VAL A 433 12.89 -2.69 -9.06
C VAL A 433 13.10 -3.07 -10.52
N SER A 434 14.01 -2.40 -11.25
CA SER A 434 14.33 -2.78 -12.63
C SER A 434 14.88 -4.19 -12.75
N ARG A 435 15.78 -4.64 -11.85
CA ARG A 435 16.27 -6.04 -11.83
C ARG A 435 15.14 -7.04 -11.59
N SER A 436 14.19 -6.69 -10.72
CA SER A 436 13.03 -7.51 -10.40
C SER A 436 12.09 -7.64 -11.61
N LEU A 437 11.81 -6.53 -12.31
CA LEU A 437 11.06 -6.54 -13.58
C LEU A 437 11.72 -7.42 -14.64
N ILE A 438 13.05 -7.31 -14.79
CA ILE A 438 13.83 -8.11 -15.74
C ILE A 438 13.70 -9.61 -15.43
N ALA A 439 13.80 -10.00 -14.16
CA ALA A 439 13.60 -11.39 -13.76
C ALA A 439 12.19 -11.89 -14.11
N GLY A 440 11.16 -11.08 -13.87
CA GLY A 440 9.78 -11.37 -14.26
C GLY A 440 9.63 -11.59 -15.77
N LEU A 441 10.17 -10.69 -16.59
CA LEU A 441 10.13 -10.76 -18.05
C LEU A 441 10.83 -12.00 -18.61
N MET A 442 12.04 -12.29 -18.12
CA MET A 442 12.82 -13.45 -18.57
C MET A 442 12.11 -14.77 -18.18
N SER A 443 11.43 -14.82 -17.04
CA SER A 443 10.70 -16.01 -16.57
C SER A 443 9.52 -16.42 -17.48
N VAL A 444 9.04 -15.49 -18.31
CA VAL A 444 7.92 -15.71 -19.25
C VAL A 444 8.36 -15.75 -20.72
N GLY A 445 9.69 -15.83 -20.93
CA GLY A 445 10.31 -16.00 -22.25
C GLY A 445 10.43 -14.71 -23.05
N THR A 446 10.48 -13.55 -22.39
CA THR A 446 10.72 -12.24 -23.01
C THR A 446 12.20 -11.88 -22.90
N ASN A 447 12.81 -11.53 -24.04
CA ASN A 447 14.19 -11.04 -24.10
C ASN A 447 14.26 -9.56 -23.65
N VAL A 448 15.37 -9.18 -23.04
CA VAL A 448 15.56 -7.83 -22.49
C VAL A 448 16.77 -7.14 -23.11
N GLN A 449 16.57 -5.92 -23.60
CA GLN A 449 17.62 -4.96 -23.96
C GLN A 449 17.78 -3.95 -22.82
N ASN A 450 18.77 -4.15 -21.96
CA ASN A 450 18.96 -3.35 -20.75
C ASN A 450 19.80 -2.09 -21.07
N LEU A 451 19.16 -0.93 -20.99
CA LEU A 451 19.78 0.39 -21.21
C LEU A 451 20.41 0.98 -19.94
N GLU A 452 20.31 0.26 -18.82
CA GLU A 452 20.84 0.65 -17.53
C GLU A 452 20.37 2.04 -17.04
N ALA A 453 21.31 2.83 -16.53
CA ALA A 453 21.14 4.18 -16.02
C ALA A 453 21.02 5.17 -17.18
N THR A 454 19.85 5.75 -17.43
CA THR A 454 19.72 6.78 -18.45
C THR A 454 18.54 7.72 -18.19
N ALA A 455 18.50 8.84 -18.90
CA ALA A 455 17.35 9.73 -18.89
C ALA A 455 16.24 9.13 -19.78
N ILE A 456 14.97 9.33 -19.39
CA ILE A 456 13.84 8.78 -20.15
C ILE A 456 13.76 9.27 -21.61
N PRO A 457 14.16 10.51 -21.98
CA PRO A 457 14.16 10.91 -23.40
C PRO A 457 15.14 10.07 -24.24
N VAL A 458 16.29 9.72 -23.67
CA VAL A 458 17.28 8.84 -24.31
C VAL A 458 16.69 7.43 -24.48
N ALA A 459 16.03 6.90 -23.45
CA ALA A 459 15.36 5.60 -23.53
C ALA A 459 14.25 5.57 -24.59
N ARG A 460 13.46 6.64 -24.73
CA ARG A 460 12.40 6.73 -25.75
C ARG A 460 12.97 6.85 -27.16
N SER A 461 14.01 7.66 -27.36
CA SER A 461 14.63 7.86 -28.68
C SER A 461 15.28 6.60 -29.26
N ILE A 462 15.80 5.70 -28.40
CA ILE A 462 16.48 4.49 -28.87
C ILE A 462 15.51 3.37 -29.25
N VAL A 463 14.31 3.32 -28.66
CA VAL A 463 13.35 2.23 -28.85
C VAL A 463 13.01 1.99 -30.32
N PRO A 464 12.67 3.00 -31.14
CA PRO A 464 12.38 2.80 -32.57
C PRO A 464 13.58 2.29 -33.39
N THR A 465 14.81 2.47 -32.89
CA THR A 465 16.03 2.02 -33.56
C THR A 465 16.39 0.57 -33.22
N LEU A 466 15.76 0.00 -32.19
CA LEU A 466 15.95 -1.37 -31.74
C LEU A 466 14.78 -2.25 -32.21
N SER A 467 15.05 -3.52 -32.49
CA SER A 467 14.00 -4.50 -32.83
C SER A 467 13.29 -5.00 -31.56
N VAL A 468 12.51 -4.13 -30.93
CA VAL A 468 11.79 -4.37 -29.66
C VAL A 468 10.29 -4.02 -29.77
N GLU A 469 9.45 -4.66 -28.97
CA GLU A 469 7.99 -4.46 -28.92
C GLU A 469 7.55 -3.29 -28.01
N GLY A 470 8.53 -2.61 -27.41
CA GLY A 470 8.33 -1.52 -26.46
C GLY A 470 9.41 -1.47 -25.39
N GLY A 471 9.12 -0.77 -24.30
CA GLY A 471 10.05 -0.66 -23.18
C GLY A 471 9.45 -0.20 -21.87
N ILE A 472 10.29 -0.28 -20.85
CA ILE A 472 10.00 0.07 -19.47
C ILE A 472 11.05 1.06 -18.97
N HIS A 473 10.61 2.11 -18.28
CA HIS A 473 11.49 3.02 -17.55
C HIS A 473 11.08 3.09 -16.08
N VAL A 474 12.05 2.87 -15.18
CA VAL A 474 11.84 2.92 -13.72
C VAL A 474 12.52 4.15 -13.15
N ARG A 475 11.76 5.05 -12.52
CA ARG A 475 12.31 6.25 -11.87
C ARG A 475 11.60 6.57 -10.56
N VAL A 476 12.23 7.37 -9.70
CA VAL A 476 11.51 8.08 -8.64
C VAL A 476 10.52 9.05 -9.26
N HIS A 477 9.34 9.13 -8.66
CA HIS A 477 8.26 9.97 -9.16
C HIS A 477 8.70 11.45 -9.20
N PRO A 478 8.49 12.17 -10.32
CA PRO A 478 8.96 13.55 -10.47
C PRO A 478 8.49 14.51 -9.36
N ASP A 479 7.25 14.31 -8.92
CA ASP A 479 6.55 15.16 -7.94
C ASP A 479 6.56 14.61 -6.50
N ARG A 480 6.94 13.35 -6.29
CA ARG A 480 6.85 12.65 -4.98
C ARG A 480 8.14 11.88 -4.70
N SER A 481 8.98 12.41 -3.84
CA SER A 481 10.33 11.88 -3.60
C SER A 481 10.37 10.50 -2.93
N ASP A 482 9.30 10.10 -2.27
CA ASP A 482 9.10 8.82 -1.57
C ASP A 482 8.47 7.73 -2.44
N SER A 483 8.06 8.07 -3.67
CA SER A 483 7.29 7.21 -4.55
C SER A 483 8.09 6.83 -5.79
N LEU A 484 7.87 5.61 -6.28
CA LEU A 484 8.39 5.15 -7.57
C LEU A 484 7.34 5.28 -8.67
N LEU A 485 7.82 5.38 -9.91
CA LEU A 485 7.04 5.40 -11.13
C LEU A 485 7.66 4.43 -12.15
N ILE A 486 6.87 3.48 -12.62
CA ILE A 486 7.22 2.53 -13.69
C ILE A 486 6.38 2.88 -14.91
N GLU A 487 7.05 3.38 -15.95
CA GLU A 487 6.44 3.79 -17.21
C GLU A 487 6.65 2.72 -18.27
N PHE A 488 5.59 2.48 -19.05
CA PHE A 488 5.59 1.54 -20.16
C PHE A 488 5.33 2.30 -21.46
N PHE A 489 6.15 2.04 -22.47
CA PHE A 489 5.98 2.62 -23.80
C PHE A 489 6.03 1.56 -24.89
N ASP A 490 5.40 1.87 -26.01
CA ASP A 490 5.31 1.05 -27.22
C ASP A 490 6.58 1.13 -28.06
N GLU A 491 6.58 0.44 -29.20
CA GLU A 491 7.68 0.38 -30.16
C GLU A 491 8.06 1.74 -30.79
N LYS A 492 7.21 2.76 -30.63
CA LYS A 492 7.46 4.13 -31.09
C LYS A 492 8.05 5.01 -29.99
N GLY A 493 8.13 4.51 -28.76
CA GLY A 493 8.51 5.28 -27.58
C GLY A 493 7.36 6.13 -27.01
N ILE A 494 6.11 5.89 -27.44
CA ILE A 494 4.90 6.53 -26.90
C ILE A 494 4.37 5.68 -25.74
N ASN A 495 3.77 6.30 -24.71
CA ASN A 495 3.16 5.54 -23.62
C ASN A 495 2.13 4.52 -24.14
N ILE A 496 2.06 3.34 -23.52
CA ILE A 496 1.13 2.31 -23.97
C ILE A 496 -0.33 2.75 -23.85
N SER A 497 -1.18 2.23 -24.73
CA SER A 497 -2.61 2.55 -24.73
C SER A 497 -3.34 1.93 -23.52
N LYS A 498 -4.47 2.53 -23.13
CA LYS A 498 -5.35 2.02 -22.06
C LYS A 498 -5.83 0.57 -22.29
N ALA A 499 -5.93 0.13 -23.55
CA ALA A 499 -6.24 -1.25 -23.87
C ALA A 499 -5.10 -2.22 -23.51
N ARG A 500 -3.84 -1.82 -23.77
CA ARG A 500 -2.66 -2.60 -23.35
C ARG A 500 -2.52 -2.59 -21.82
N GLU A 501 -2.72 -1.45 -21.16
CA GLU A 501 -2.73 -1.37 -19.68
C GLU A 501 -3.71 -2.38 -19.07
N LYS A 502 -4.99 -2.36 -19.48
CA LYS A 502 -6.01 -3.31 -18.99
C LYS A 502 -5.64 -4.77 -19.24
N LYS A 503 -4.95 -5.07 -20.35
CA LYS A 503 -4.48 -6.43 -20.63
C LYS A 503 -3.40 -6.86 -19.63
N ILE A 504 -2.48 -5.95 -19.29
CA ILE A 504 -1.44 -6.19 -18.29
C ILE A 504 -2.06 -6.33 -16.89
N GLU A 505 -2.99 -5.45 -16.52
CA GLU A 505 -3.73 -5.54 -15.25
C GLU A 505 -4.49 -6.86 -15.13
N GLY A 506 -5.20 -7.24 -16.19
CA GLY A 506 -5.93 -8.50 -16.25
C GLY A 506 -5.01 -9.71 -16.04
N ALA A 507 -3.84 -9.73 -16.68
CA ALA A 507 -2.84 -10.79 -16.47
C ALA A 507 -2.26 -10.77 -15.05
N TYR A 508 -2.01 -9.58 -14.49
CA TYR A 508 -1.48 -9.41 -13.14
C TYR A 508 -2.44 -9.91 -12.05
N PHE A 509 -3.70 -9.48 -12.09
CA PHE A 509 -4.70 -9.82 -11.06
C PHE A 509 -5.18 -11.27 -11.17
N LYS A 510 -5.26 -11.83 -12.39
CA LYS A 510 -5.60 -13.25 -12.58
C LYS A 510 -4.43 -14.19 -12.31
N GLU A 511 -3.22 -13.65 -12.18
CA GLU A 511 -1.97 -14.41 -12.10
C GLU A 511 -1.76 -15.38 -13.28
N ASP A 512 -2.31 -15.03 -14.44
CA ASP A 512 -2.23 -15.83 -15.66
C ASP A 512 -0.90 -15.53 -16.38
N PHE A 513 0.17 -16.14 -15.86
CA PHE A 513 1.53 -15.96 -16.38
C PHE A 513 1.94 -17.14 -17.26
N ARG A 514 2.36 -16.83 -18.49
CA ARG A 514 3.02 -17.83 -19.34
C ARG A 514 4.36 -18.18 -18.70
N ARG A 515 4.61 -19.43 -18.32
CA ARG A 515 5.94 -19.87 -17.85
C ARG A 515 6.75 -20.43 -19.01
N ALA A 516 7.96 -19.91 -19.19
CA ALA A 516 8.89 -20.40 -20.19
C ALA A 516 9.51 -21.73 -19.77
N GLN A 517 9.74 -22.62 -20.73
CA GLN A 517 10.58 -23.80 -20.53
C GLN A 517 12.04 -23.38 -20.34
N ILE A 518 12.88 -24.28 -19.81
CA ILE A 518 14.30 -23.99 -19.50
C ILE A 518 15.06 -23.41 -20.71
N ASN A 519 14.79 -23.92 -21.92
CA ASN A 519 15.41 -23.48 -23.17
C ASN A 519 14.76 -22.22 -23.79
N GLU A 520 13.65 -21.74 -23.22
CA GLU A 520 12.89 -20.58 -23.68
C GLU A 520 12.98 -19.39 -22.72
N ILE A 521 13.72 -19.52 -21.62
CA ILE A 521 14.00 -18.41 -20.69
C ILE A 521 14.63 -17.26 -21.49
N GLY A 522 14.07 -16.07 -21.32
CA GLY A 522 14.53 -14.89 -22.05
C GLY A 522 15.98 -14.54 -21.74
N ASN A 523 16.68 -13.98 -22.72
CA ASN A 523 18.07 -13.51 -22.58
C ASN A 523 18.13 -12.01 -22.30
N MET A 524 19.23 -11.55 -21.71
CA MET A 524 19.50 -10.12 -21.48
C MET A 524 20.74 -9.68 -22.27
N ALA A 525 20.61 -8.56 -22.99
CA ALA A 525 21.70 -7.91 -23.72
C ALA A 525 21.81 -6.42 -23.34
N TYR A 526 22.97 -5.84 -23.59
CA TYR A 526 23.28 -4.44 -23.30
C TYR A 526 23.61 -3.70 -24.62
N PRO A 527 22.70 -2.89 -25.14
CA PRO A 527 22.95 -2.11 -26.36
C PRO A 527 24.13 -1.15 -26.19
N SER A 528 25.05 -1.15 -27.15
CA SER A 528 26.13 -0.15 -27.24
C SER A 528 25.65 1.10 -27.99
N GLN A 529 26.38 2.22 -27.87
CA GLN A 529 26.17 3.44 -28.67
C GLN A 529 24.82 4.16 -28.45
N VAL A 530 24.14 3.91 -27.34
CA VAL A 530 22.85 4.55 -27.02
C VAL A 530 22.97 6.08 -27.02
N LEU A 531 23.99 6.61 -26.35
CA LEU A 531 24.25 8.06 -26.30
C LEU A 531 24.67 8.62 -27.66
N ASP A 532 25.41 7.85 -28.47
CA ASP A 532 25.85 8.29 -29.80
C ASP A 532 24.66 8.43 -30.75
N ILE A 533 23.70 7.49 -30.71
CA ILE A 533 22.48 7.55 -31.52
C ILE A 533 21.63 8.77 -31.13
N TYR A 534 21.46 9.01 -29.84
CA TYR A 534 20.77 10.20 -29.35
C TYR A 534 21.50 11.49 -29.77
N SER A 535 22.83 11.52 -29.67
CA SER A 535 23.66 12.65 -30.10
C SER A 535 23.55 12.93 -31.61
N ARG A 536 23.46 11.88 -32.44
CA ARG A 536 23.28 12.03 -33.88
C ARG A 536 21.94 12.67 -34.23
N GLY A 537 20.89 12.36 -33.47
CA GLY A 537 19.59 13.03 -33.62
C GLY A 537 19.66 14.54 -33.42
N PHE A 538 20.54 15.02 -32.53
CA PHE A 538 20.82 16.45 -32.37
C PHE A 538 21.52 17.03 -33.60
N GLU A 539 22.52 16.33 -34.14
CA GLU A 539 23.25 16.77 -35.34
C GLU A 539 22.36 16.84 -36.59
N GLU A 540 21.37 15.96 -36.70
CA GLU A 540 20.44 15.91 -37.84
C GLU A 540 19.39 17.04 -37.78
N HIS A 541 18.96 17.46 -36.59
CA HIS A 541 17.80 18.36 -36.40
C HIS A 541 18.15 19.74 -35.82
N LEU A 542 19.43 20.00 -35.54
CA LEU A 542 19.96 21.29 -35.13
C LEU A 542 20.98 21.82 -36.13
N ASN A 543 20.99 23.13 -36.33
CA ASN A 543 22.07 23.83 -36.97
C ASN A 543 23.27 23.94 -36.01
N VAL A 544 24.05 22.86 -35.95
CA VAL A 544 25.23 22.75 -35.08
C VAL A 544 26.25 23.85 -35.34
N GLN A 545 26.36 24.35 -36.58
CA GLN A 545 27.28 25.45 -36.89
C GLN A 545 26.86 26.74 -36.17
N SER A 546 25.57 27.07 -36.18
CA SER A 546 25.05 28.24 -35.45
C SER A 546 25.28 28.13 -33.94
N ILE A 547 25.14 26.93 -33.37
CA ILE A 547 25.41 26.70 -31.94
C ILE A 547 26.91 26.82 -31.64
N ARG A 548 27.78 26.24 -32.48
CA ARG A 548 29.23 26.25 -32.28
C ARG A 548 29.87 27.64 -32.38
N TYR A 549 29.36 28.48 -33.28
CA TYR A 549 29.82 29.87 -33.40
C TYR A 549 29.05 30.84 -32.50
N SER A 550 28.09 30.34 -31.71
CA SER A 550 27.42 31.17 -30.72
C SER A 550 28.41 31.54 -29.62
N ASN A 551 28.50 32.83 -29.30
CA ASN A 551 29.10 33.28 -28.03
C ASN A 551 28.10 33.14 -26.87
N SER A 552 27.12 32.23 -27.00
CA SER A 552 26.05 32.07 -26.03
C SER A 552 26.57 31.33 -24.81
N LYS A 553 26.57 32.04 -23.68
CA LYS A 553 26.88 31.47 -22.38
C LYS A 553 25.59 31.03 -21.71
N VAL A 554 25.48 29.76 -21.36
CA VAL A 554 24.25 29.20 -20.76
C VAL A 554 24.57 28.64 -19.39
N VAL A 555 23.76 28.95 -18.38
CA VAL A 555 23.89 28.38 -17.03
C VAL A 555 22.84 27.28 -16.86
N ILE A 556 23.26 26.06 -16.52
CA ILE A 556 22.36 24.91 -16.40
C ILE A 556 22.42 24.34 -15.00
N ASP A 557 21.28 24.34 -14.32
CA ASP A 557 21.07 23.66 -13.05
C ASP A 557 20.36 22.32 -13.28
N TYR A 558 21.04 21.24 -12.91
CA TYR A 558 20.52 19.88 -13.05
C TYR A 558 19.68 19.41 -11.85
N ALA A 559 19.59 20.19 -10.78
CA ALA A 559 18.86 19.85 -9.57
C ALA A 559 19.16 18.41 -9.06
N TYR A 560 20.44 18.00 -9.15
CA TYR A 560 20.94 16.68 -8.78
C TYR A 560 20.37 15.49 -9.59
N ALA A 561 19.85 15.74 -10.81
CA ALA A 561 19.23 14.74 -11.68
C ALA A 561 20.21 14.05 -12.65
N VAL A 562 19.75 12.93 -13.24
CA VAL A 562 20.54 12.08 -14.16
C VAL A 562 20.97 12.79 -15.44
N SER A 563 20.24 13.85 -15.85
CA SER A 563 20.58 14.68 -17.01
C SER A 563 21.97 15.31 -16.90
N GLY A 564 22.49 15.53 -15.68
CA GLY A 564 23.84 16.06 -15.44
C GLY A 564 24.97 15.15 -15.94
N ALA A 565 24.70 13.86 -16.19
CA ALA A 565 25.68 12.94 -16.77
C ALA A 565 25.70 12.97 -18.31
N VAL A 566 24.64 13.43 -18.95
CA VAL A 566 24.42 13.32 -20.41
C VAL A 566 24.61 14.67 -21.11
N LEU A 567 23.86 15.69 -20.67
CA LEU A 567 23.78 16.97 -21.37
C LEU A 567 25.11 17.73 -21.45
N PRO A 568 25.99 17.76 -20.43
CA PRO A 568 27.29 18.43 -20.56
C PRO A 568 28.17 17.85 -21.67
N GLN A 569 28.13 16.53 -21.87
CA GLN A 569 28.89 15.87 -22.94
C GLN A 569 28.35 16.26 -24.32
N LEU A 570 27.03 16.36 -24.46
CA LEU A 570 26.37 16.81 -25.69
C LEU A 570 26.71 18.26 -26.01
N LEU A 571 26.55 19.18 -25.05
CA LEU A 571 26.83 20.61 -25.27
C LEU A 571 28.31 20.86 -25.55
N GLY A 572 29.21 20.13 -24.88
CA GLY A 572 30.65 20.18 -25.16
C GLY A 572 30.99 19.77 -26.60
N LYS A 573 30.31 18.77 -27.16
CA LYS A 573 30.47 18.34 -28.57
C LYS A 573 30.07 19.45 -29.57
N PHE A 574 29.07 20.25 -29.20
CA PHE A 574 28.58 21.36 -30.01
C PHE A 574 29.33 22.68 -29.77
N GLY A 575 30.26 22.72 -28.81
CA GLY A 575 31.11 23.89 -28.54
C GLY A 575 30.40 25.03 -27.80
N SER A 576 29.31 24.74 -27.07
CA SER A 576 28.59 25.73 -26.28
C SER A 576 29.30 26.01 -24.94
N ASP A 577 29.40 27.29 -24.56
CA ASP A 577 29.94 27.72 -23.26
C ASP A 577 28.87 27.52 -22.16
N ALA A 578 28.81 26.32 -21.61
CA ALA A 578 27.84 25.93 -20.58
C ALA A 578 28.47 25.92 -19.18
N VAL A 579 27.92 26.71 -18.26
CA VAL A 579 28.26 26.68 -16.84
C VAL A 579 27.27 25.78 -16.11
N VAL A 580 27.79 24.79 -15.40
CA VAL A 580 26.98 23.71 -14.81
C VAL A 580 26.86 23.88 -13.29
N LEU A 581 25.63 23.83 -12.77
CA LEU A 581 25.29 23.85 -11.36
C LEU A 581 24.63 22.53 -10.95
N ASN A 582 24.89 22.09 -9.71
CA ASN A 582 24.25 20.93 -9.06
C ASN A 582 24.21 19.64 -9.91
N ALA A 583 25.26 19.38 -10.69
CA ALA A 583 25.36 18.19 -11.54
C ALA A 583 25.80 16.92 -10.80
N SER A 584 26.22 17.03 -9.55
CA SER A 584 26.43 15.86 -8.69
C SER A 584 25.12 15.12 -8.50
N LEU A 585 25.16 13.79 -8.48
CA LEU A 585 23.96 12.99 -8.27
C LEU A 585 23.68 12.81 -6.78
N SER A 586 22.43 13.06 -6.35
CA SER A 586 21.96 12.76 -5.00
C SER A 586 21.09 11.51 -4.98
N GLN A 587 21.18 10.72 -3.91
CA GLN A 587 20.26 9.59 -3.67
C GLN A 587 18.85 10.06 -3.32
N THR A 588 18.72 11.25 -2.72
CA THR A 588 17.44 11.89 -2.38
C THR A 588 17.08 12.95 -3.42
N ALA A 589 15.79 13.04 -3.79
CA ALA A 589 15.31 14.12 -4.66
C ALA A 589 15.18 15.41 -3.85
N PRO A 590 15.52 16.58 -4.43
CA PRO A 590 15.25 17.83 -3.77
C PRO A 590 13.74 18.02 -3.61
N SER A 591 13.33 18.57 -2.48
CA SER A 591 11.94 18.99 -2.22
C SER A 591 11.54 20.17 -3.12
N ASN A 592 10.25 20.48 -3.18
CA ASN A 592 9.78 21.62 -3.98
C ASN A 592 10.35 22.96 -3.48
N ASP A 593 10.45 23.14 -2.17
CA ASP A 593 11.05 24.35 -1.57
C ASP A 593 12.54 24.46 -1.89
N GLU A 594 13.26 23.33 -1.84
CA GLU A 594 14.66 23.28 -2.26
C GLU A 594 14.83 23.63 -3.74
N ARG A 595 13.96 23.11 -4.63
CA ARG A 595 13.99 23.43 -6.06
C ARG A 595 13.76 24.92 -6.33
N GLU A 596 12.83 25.55 -5.62
CA GLU A 596 12.59 27.00 -5.77
C GLU A 596 13.79 27.81 -5.28
N ASN A 597 14.44 27.41 -4.18
CA ASN A 597 15.67 28.06 -3.71
C ASN A 597 16.80 27.93 -4.73
N LEU A 598 16.97 26.75 -5.33
CA LEU A 598 17.94 26.53 -6.41
C LEU A 598 17.64 27.40 -7.64
N LEU A 599 16.35 27.57 -7.98
CA LEU A 599 15.94 28.42 -9.11
C LEU A 599 16.28 29.89 -8.87
N GLN A 600 16.11 30.39 -7.64
CA GLN A 600 16.51 31.75 -7.27
C GLN A 600 18.04 31.93 -7.37
N GLN A 601 18.81 30.95 -6.91
CA GLN A 601 20.27 30.96 -7.03
C GLN A 601 20.70 30.95 -8.50
N LEU A 602 20.07 30.13 -9.34
CA LEU A 602 20.30 30.12 -10.79
C LEU A 602 20.12 31.52 -11.39
N GLY A 603 19.04 32.24 -11.01
CA GLY A 603 18.82 33.64 -11.42
C GLY A 603 19.99 34.57 -11.11
N GLN A 604 20.48 34.52 -9.87
CA GLN A 604 21.62 35.33 -9.43
C GLN A 604 22.91 35.00 -10.20
N VAL A 605 23.15 33.71 -10.48
CA VAL A 605 24.33 33.26 -11.23
C VAL A 605 24.26 33.70 -12.69
N VAL A 606 23.08 33.62 -13.32
CA VAL A 606 22.86 34.08 -14.70
C VAL A 606 23.18 35.56 -14.84
N GLU A 607 22.69 36.38 -13.91
CA GLU A 607 22.95 37.82 -13.88
C GLU A 607 24.45 38.12 -13.64
N ALA A 608 25.05 37.46 -12.64
CA ALA A 608 26.47 37.66 -12.29
C ALA A 608 27.43 37.29 -13.44
N LEU A 609 27.13 36.22 -14.18
CA LEU A 609 27.96 35.76 -15.30
C LEU A 609 27.65 36.45 -16.63
N LYS A 610 26.60 37.30 -16.66
CA LYS A 610 26.03 37.89 -17.88
C LYS A 610 25.75 36.82 -18.93
N ALA A 611 25.16 35.71 -18.47
CA ALA A 611 24.80 34.60 -19.34
C ALA A 611 23.63 35.00 -20.26
N THR A 612 23.55 34.38 -21.44
CA THR A 612 22.46 34.58 -22.39
C THR A 612 21.12 34.16 -21.79
N PHE A 613 21.11 33.04 -21.07
CA PHE A 613 19.98 32.57 -20.27
C PHE A 613 20.43 31.48 -19.30
N GLY A 614 19.58 31.17 -18.33
CA GLY A 614 19.70 30.01 -17.44
C GLY A 614 18.61 28.99 -17.67
N VAL A 615 18.86 27.74 -17.24
CA VAL A 615 17.88 26.65 -17.30
C VAL A 615 17.96 25.81 -16.03
N GLN A 616 16.83 25.53 -15.41
CA GLN A 616 16.71 24.47 -14.42
C GLN A 616 15.99 23.28 -15.06
N VAL A 617 16.62 22.10 -15.04
CA VAL A 617 16.08 20.87 -15.62
C VAL A 617 15.44 20.01 -14.52
N SER A 618 14.24 19.49 -14.78
CA SER A 618 13.50 18.64 -13.84
C SER A 618 12.97 17.36 -14.51
N ALA A 619 12.29 16.51 -13.73
CA ALA A 619 11.67 15.26 -14.18
C ALA A 619 12.60 14.34 -15.00
N ASN A 620 13.86 14.20 -14.59
CA ASN A 620 14.89 13.41 -15.31
C ASN A 620 15.07 13.80 -16.79
N GLY A 621 14.94 15.09 -17.11
CA GLY A 621 15.22 15.62 -18.45
C GLY A 621 14.00 15.77 -19.35
N GLU A 622 12.77 15.66 -18.84
CA GLU A 622 11.54 15.91 -19.61
C GLU A 622 11.05 17.36 -19.50
N GLN A 623 11.32 18.03 -18.37
CA GLN A 623 10.82 19.36 -18.05
C GLN A 623 11.97 20.36 -17.82
N LEU A 624 11.68 21.64 -18.05
CA LEU A 624 12.62 22.72 -17.78
C LEU A 624 11.91 24.02 -17.39
N ILE A 625 12.62 24.87 -16.66
CA ILE A 625 12.29 26.28 -16.43
C ILE A 625 13.42 27.12 -17.04
N LEU A 626 13.06 28.13 -17.83
CA LEU A 626 14.05 29.09 -18.35
C LEU A 626 14.21 30.24 -17.38
N VAL A 627 15.39 30.86 -17.40
CA VAL A 627 15.70 32.09 -16.68
C VAL A 627 16.26 33.06 -17.69
N ASP A 628 15.67 34.24 -17.82
CA ASP A 628 16.15 35.24 -18.78
C ASP A 628 17.48 35.88 -18.34
N GLU A 629 18.04 36.72 -19.20
CA GLU A 629 19.30 37.43 -18.96
C GLU A 629 19.28 38.38 -17.74
N THR A 630 18.08 38.68 -17.20
CA THR A 630 17.89 39.50 -15.99
C THR A 630 17.76 38.66 -14.72
N GLY A 631 17.89 37.33 -14.83
CA GLY A 631 17.71 36.41 -13.71
C GLY A 631 16.24 36.11 -13.39
N SER A 632 15.29 36.50 -14.24
CA SER A 632 13.86 36.29 -14.01
C SER A 632 13.41 34.93 -14.57
N PRO A 633 12.71 34.08 -13.78
CA PRO A 633 12.24 32.80 -14.26
C PRO A 633 11.04 32.92 -15.23
N ILE A 634 11.02 32.06 -16.24
CA ILE A 634 9.96 31.90 -17.23
C ILE A 634 9.43 30.46 -17.13
N ARG A 635 8.20 30.30 -16.63
CA ARG A 635 7.55 29.02 -16.33
C ARG A 635 6.06 29.02 -16.68
N GLY A 636 5.43 27.84 -16.66
CA GLY A 636 3.99 27.67 -16.89
C GLY A 636 3.55 28.17 -18.28
N GLU A 637 2.38 28.81 -18.34
CA GLU A 637 1.80 29.31 -19.59
C GLU A 637 2.67 30.36 -20.31
N LEU A 638 3.47 31.14 -19.58
CA LEU A 638 4.41 32.08 -20.18
C LEU A 638 5.53 31.36 -20.93
N LEU A 639 6.04 30.25 -20.37
CA LEU A 639 7.01 29.40 -21.04
C LEU A 639 6.41 28.72 -22.27
N THR A 640 5.15 28.25 -22.19
CA THR A 640 4.42 27.70 -23.34
C THR A 640 4.31 28.73 -24.47
N ALA A 641 3.90 29.96 -24.16
CA ALA A 641 3.77 31.05 -25.12
C ALA A 641 5.13 31.42 -25.74
N LEU A 642 6.18 31.53 -24.92
CA LEU A 642 7.53 31.83 -25.37
C LEU A 642 8.04 30.79 -26.38
N MET A 643 7.99 29.51 -26.02
CA MET A 643 8.46 28.42 -26.88
C MET A 643 7.64 28.32 -28.17
N THR A 644 6.32 28.52 -28.09
CA THR A 644 5.43 28.56 -29.26
C THR A 644 5.81 29.71 -30.21
N ASN A 645 6.09 30.89 -29.68
CA ASN A 645 6.50 32.03 -30.51
C ASN A 645 7.86 31.80 -31.16
N MET A 646 8.84 31.31 -30.39
CA MET A 646 10.17 31.04 -30.90
C MET A 646 10.17 29.99 -32.01
N ILE A 647 9.47 28.87 -31.81
CA ILE A 647 9.48 27.78 -32.79
C ILE A 647 8.76 28.16 -34.08
N LEU A 648 7.66 28.92 -33.99
CA LEU A 648 6.89 29.36 -35.15
C LEU A 648 7.56 30.52 -35.89
N THR A 649 8.35 31.34 -35.20
CA THR A 649 9.21 32.34 -35.87
C THR A 649 10.25 31.66 -36.76
N THR A 650 10.83 30.55 -36.30
CA THR A 650 11.81 29.77 -37.09
C THR A 650 11.13 28.83 -38.09
N ASN A 651 9.89 28.39 -37.83
CA ASN A 651 9.13 27.45 -38.67
C ASN A 651 7.71 28.01 -38.92
N PRO A 652 7.56 29.05 -39.75
CA PRO A 652 6.25 29.63 -40.07
C PRO A 652 5.35 28.57 -40.74
N ARG A 653 4.03 28.68 -40.54
CA ARG A 653 3.03 27.69 -40.97
C ARG A 653 3.13 26.32 -40.31
N GLY A 654 3.97 26.17 -39.29
CA GLY A 654 4.05 24.97 -38.46
C GLY A 654 2.78 24.73 -37.64
N THR A 655 2.60 23.48 -37.22
CA THR A 655 1.52 23.07 -36.31
C THR A 655 2.09 22.90 -34.90
N VAL A 656 1.43 23.47 -33.88
CA VAL A 656 1.76 23.27 -32.47
C VAL A 656 0.65 22.46 -31.80
N VAL A 657 1.03 21.46 -31.01
CA VAL A 657 0.08 20.59 -30.31
C VAL A 657 0.14 20.91 -28.82
N VAL A 658 -0.99 21.24 -28.19
CA VAL A 658 -1.04 21.63 -26.77
C VAL A 658 -2.19 20.93 -26.03
N PRO A 659 -2.10 20.75 -24.70
CA PRO A 659 -3.23 20.29 -23.89
C PRO A 659 -4.45 21.23 -23.94
N VAL A 660 -5.64 20.68 -23.68
CA VAL A 660 -6.91 21.45 -23.68
C VAL A 660 -6.92 22.64 -22.70
N HIS A 661 -6.16 22.58 -21.61
CA HIS A 661 -6.11 23.62 -20.57
C HIS A 661 -5.10 24.74 -20.86
N THR A 662 -4.30 24.66 -21.94
CA THR A 662 -3.30 25.68 -22.28
C THR A 662 -3.95 27.01 -22.70
N SER A 663 -3.32 28.13 -22.35
CA SER A 663 -3.82 29.48 -22.61
C SER A 663 -4.07 29.76 -24.09
N SER A 664 -5.08 30.60 -24.39
CA SER A 664 -5.38 31.05 -25.77
C SER A 664 -4.26 31.89 -26.42
N ALA A 665 -3.24 32.26 -25.64
CA ALA A 665 -2.04 32.93 -26.14
C ALA A 665 -1.38 32.17 -27.30
N VAL A 666 -1.43 30.84 -27.29
CA VAL A 666 -0.83 30.01 -28.36
C VAL A 666 -1.56 30.18 -29.70
N GLU A 667 -2.89 30.32 -29.71
CA GLU A 667 -3.65 30.62 -30.92
C GLU A 667 -3.38 32.04 -31.45
N GLN A 668 -3.18 33.01 -30.56
CA GLN A 668 -2.81 34.37 -30.95
C GLN A 668 -1.43 34.41 -31.60
N ILE A 669 -0.47 33.67 -31.04
CA ILE A 669 0.87 33.54 -31.60
C ILE A 669 0.84 32.77 -32.92
N ALA A 670 0.12 31.65 -32.98
CA ALA A 670 0.00 30.85 -34.20
C ALA A 670 -0.55 31.65 -35.38
N ARG A 671 -1.58 32.47 -35.14
CA ARG A 671 -2.14 33.37 -36.16
C ARG A 671 -1.13 34.38 -36.71
N ARG A 672 -0.20 34.88 -35.89
CA ARG A 672 0.86 35.81 -36.35
C ARG A 672 1.85 35.17 -37.31
N HIS A 673 1.97 33.84 -37.29
CA HIS A 673 2.95 33.06 -38.07
C HIS A 673 2.30 32.14 -39.11
N ASP A 674 1.02 32.36 -39.45
CA ASP A 674 0.20 31.48 -40.31
C ASP A 674 0.17 30.01 -39.84
N GLY A 675 0.44 29.76 -38.55
CA GLY A 675 0.53 28.45 -37.94
C GLY A 675 -0.83 27.88 -37.53
N LYS A 676 -0.83 26.61 -37.11
CA LYS A 676 -2.02 25.91 -36.61
C LYS A 676 -1.81 25.42 -35.19
N VAL A 677 -2.90 25.38 -34.41
CA VAL A 677 -2.90 24.79 -33.07
C VAL A 677 -3.83 23.59 -33.05
N ILE A 678 -3.36 22.47 -32.48
CA ILE A 678 -4.16 21.28 -32.22
C ILE A 678 -4.23 21.09 -30.71
N ARG A 679 -5.46 21.01 -30.17
CA ARG A 679 -5.67 20.73 -28.74
C ARG A 679 -5.90 19.25 -28.50
N THR A 680 -5.27 18.71 -27.45
CA THR A 680 -5.40 17.31 -27.04
C THR A 680 -5.99 17.18 -25.65
N LYS A 681 -6.29 15.95 -25.24
CA LYS A 681 -6.55 15.63 -23.83
C LYS A 681 -5.39 16.05 -22.95
N ALA A 682 -5.67 16.27 -21.66
CA ALA A 682 -4.68 16.70 -20.67
C ALA A 682 -3.74 15.59 -20.21
N ASN A 683 -3.87 14.35 -20.72
CA ASN A 683 -2.93 13.29 -20.41
C ASN A 683 -1.71 13.31 -21.36
N PRO A 684 -0.50 12.96 -20.87
CA PRO A 684 0.71 12.94 -21.69
C PRO A 684 0.63 12.07 -22.95
N THR A 685 -0.02 10.91 -22.88
CA THR A 685 -0.11 9.97 -24.00
C THR A 685 -0.81 10.57 -25.21
N ALA A 686 -1.94 11.25 -25.01
CA ALA A 686 -2.70 11.88 -26.10
C ALA A 686 -1.89 12.98 -26.81
N LEU A 687 -1.06 13.71 -26.07
CA LEU A 687 -0.17 14.71 -26.62
C LEU A 687 0.93 14.07 -27.49
N MET A 688 1.57 13.00 -26.99
CA MET A 688 2.60 12.25 -27.73
C MET A 688 2.02 11.64 -29.02
N GLU A 689 0.84 11.03 -28.96
CA GLU A 689 0.13 10.47 -30.12
C GLU A 689 -0.21 11.55 -31.16
N ALA A 690 -0.72 12.70 -30.73
CA ALA A 690 -1.05 13.80 -31.62
C ALA A 690 0.19 14.41 -32.29
N CYS A 691 1.31 14.51 -31.56
CA CYS A 691 2.60 14.95 -32.11
C CYS A 691 3.11 14.02 -33.21
N HIS A 692 2.88 12.72 -33.07
CA HIS A 692 3.34 11.71 -34.02
C HIS A 692 2.41 11.54 -35.24
N THR A 693 1.10 11.67 -35.05
CA THR A 693 0.10 11.36 -36.09
C THR A 693 -0.23 12.53 -37.00
N ASN A 694 -0.09 13.77 -36.52
CA ASN A 694 -0.43 14.95 -37.31
C ASN A 694 0.74 15.41 -38.18
N ALA A 695 0.43 15.88 -39.39
CA ALA A 695 1.44 16.41 -40.31
C ALA A 695 1.92 17.80 -39.88
N ASN A 696 3.19 18.09 -40.18
CA ASN A 696 3.83 19.39 -39.97
C ASN A 696 3.81 19.88 -38.50
N VAL A 697 3.83 18.97 -37.53
CA VAL A 697 3.97 19.35 -36.12
C VAL A 697 5.42 19.78 -35.86
N VAL A 698 5.59 21.01 -35.38
CA VAL A 698 6.91 21.58 -35.07
C VAL A 698 7.23 21.55 -33.58
N LEU A 699 6.20 21.58 -32.72
CA LEU A 699 6.32 21.55 -31.27
C LEU A 699 5.06 20.93 -30.65
N GLY A 700 5.25 20.13 -29.61
CA GLY A 700 4.17 19.67 -28.74
C GLY A 700 4.42 20.03 -27.28
N GLY A 701 3.37 20.23 -26.49
CA GLY A 701 3.44 20.30 -25.03
C GLY A 701 3.17 21.66 -24.43
N SER A 702 3.57 21.80 -23.16
CA SER A 702 3.32 22.98 -22.34
C SER A 702 4.45 23.16 -21.33
N GLY A 703 4.57 24.36 -20.76
CA GLY A 703 5.55 24.64 -19.71
C GLY A 703 5.40 23.77 -18.46
N GLU A 704 4.21 23.20 -18.22
CA GLU A 704 3.97 22.27 -17.12
C GLU A 704 4.33 20.82 -17.48
N MET A 705 4.06 20.35 -18.70
CA MET A 705 4.34 18.96 -19.08
C MET A 705 5.77 18.75 -19.61
N GLY A 706 6.38 19.79 -20.17
CA GLY A 706 7.58 19.70 -20.99
C GLY A 706 7.23 19.80 -22.48
N PHE A 707 8.26 19.78 -23.31
CA PHE A 707 8.13 20.00 -24.76
C PHE A 707 8.57 18.76 -25.55
N ILE A 708 7.81 18.46 -26.60
CA ILE A 708 8.02 17.36 -27.54
C ILE A 708 8.49 17.96 -28.87
N PHE A 709 9.54 17.39 -29.43
CA PHE A 709 10.06 17.73 -30.76
C PHE A 709 9.90 16.51 -31.66
N PRO A 710 8.80 16.41 -32.42
CA PRO A 710 8.44 15.18 -33.14
C PRO A 710 9.48 14.75 -34.18
N GLN A 711 10.35 15.66 -34.62
CA GLN A 711 11.44 15.34 -35.54
C GLN A 711 12.52 14.47 -34.87
N LEU A 712 12.70 14.60 -33.56
CA LEU A 712 13.66 13.81 -32.80
C LEU A 712 13.04 12.50 -32.29
N HIS A 713 11.99 12.59 -31.46
CA HIS A 713 11.22 11.46 -30.94
C HIS A 713 9.87 11.95 -30.39
N PRO A 714 8.86 11.07 -30.22
CA PRO A 714 7.51 11.50 -29.84
C PRO A 714 7.32 11.76 -28.33
N GLY A 715 8.39 11.93 -27.55
CA GLY A 715 8.34 12.18 -26.11
C GLY A 715 8.91 13.53 -25.67
N PHE A 716 8.76 13.85 -24.39
CA PHE A 716 9.28 15.09 -23.82
C PHE A 716 10.79 15.08 -23.76
N ASP A 717 11.43 16.20 -24.09
CA ASP A 717 12.87 16.30 -24.12
C ASP A 717 13.37 17.71 -23.80
N ALA A 718 13.70 17.93 -22.54
CA ALA A 718 14.27 19.18 -22.08
C ALA A 718 15.71 19.39 -22.60
N MET A 719 16.47 18.32 -22.79
CA MET A 719 17.87 18.41 -23.24
C MET A 719 17.94 18.92 -24.68
N PHE A 720 17.09 18.40 -25.56
CA PHE A 720 16.95 18.91 -26.93
C PHE A 720 16.33 20.30 -26.94
N CYS A 721 15.35 20.57 -26.07
CA CYS A 721 14.74 21.89 -25.94
C CYS A 721 15.78 22.97 -25.65
N ILE A 722 16.73 22.73 -24.74
CA ILE A 722 17.82 23.67 -24.42
C ILE A 722 18.64 23.99 -25.66
N ALA A 723 19.09 22.96 -26.38
CA ALA A 723 19.89 23.13 -27.59
C ALA A 723 19.11 23.85 -28.71
N LYS A 724 17.81 23.55 -28.85
CA LYS A 724 16.90 24.23 -29.79
C LYS A 724 16.67 25.69 -29.41
N THR A 725 16.59 26.01 -28.12
CA THR A 725 16.49 27.39 -27.64
C THR A 725 17.73 28.20 -27.99
N ILE A 726 18.93 27.63 -27.83
CA ILE A 726 20.19 28.28 -28.25
C ILE A 726 20.14 28.58 -29.76
N GLU A 727 19.77 27.59 -30.58
CA GLU A 727 19.63 27.77 -32.03
C GLU A 727 18.63 28.89 -32.38
N MET A 728 17.44 28.86 -31.79
CA MET A 728 16.38 29.84 -32.08
C MET A 728 16.78 31.26 -31.66
N LEU A 729 17.42 31.45 -30.50
CA LEU A 729 17.92 32.77 -30.07
C LEU A 729 19.00 33.30 -31.01
N MET A 730 19.89 32.43 -31.46
CA MET A 730 20.95 32.80 -32.41
C MET A 730 20.40 33.18 -33.79
N LEU A 731 19.42 32.43 -34.31
CA LEU A 731 18.80 32.75 -35.60
C LEU A 731 17.95 34.02 -35.56
N GLN A 732 17.35 34.34 -34.40
CA GLN A 732 16.50 35.51 -34.24
C GLN A 732 17.28 36.76 -33.82
N GLU A 733 18.54 36.62 -33.37
CA GLU A 733 19.38 37.71 -32.84
C GLU A 733 18.70 38.52 -31.72
N ARG A 734 17.99 37.82 -30.83
CA ARG A 734 17.18 38.42 -29.76
C ARG A 734 17.41 37.75 -28.41
N SER A 735 17.22 38.49 -27.32
CA SER A 735 17.26 37.95 -25.96
C SER A 735 15.90 37.36 -25.52
N LEU A 736 15.90 36.49 -24.50
CA LEU A 736 14.65 35.95 -23.94
C LEU A 736 13.77 37.07 -23.37
N GLY A 737 14.37 38.04 -22.68
CA GLY A 737 13.64 39.20 -22.15
C GLY A 737 12.94 40.02 -23.24
N GLN A 738 13.60 40.22 -24.40
CA GLN A 738 13.00 40.90 -25.55
C GLN A 738 11.82 40.12 -26.13
N ILE A 739 11.99 38.81 -26.37
CA ILE A 739 10.92 37.98 -26.93
C ILE A 739 9.73 37.94 -25.95
N ARG A 740 10.01 37.77 -24.65
CA ARG A 740 9.00 37.81 -23.58
C ARG A 740 8.16 39.08 -23.61
N SER A 741 8.78 40.24 -23.87
CA SER A 741 8.08 41.53 -23.87
C SER A 741 7.07 41.71 -25.01
N GLU A 742 7.16 40.91 -26.07
CA GLU A 742 6.28 40.97 -27.25
C GLU A 742 5.20 39.87 -27.27
N LEU A 743 5.23 38.97 -26.29
CA LEU A 743 4.23 37.93 -26.15
C LEU A 743 2.86 38.56 -25.87
N PRO A 744 1.77 37.94 -26.37
CA PRO A 744 0.43 38.35 -25.97
C PRO A 744 0.26 38.23 -24.45
N ARG A 745 -0.68 39.00 -23.91
CA ARG A 745 -1.00 38.96 -22.49
C ARG A 745 -1.58 37.59 -22.14
N VAL A 746 -0.96 36.90 -21.19
CA VAL A 746 -1.40 35.59 -20.70
C VAL A 746 -2.21 35.81 -19.42
N CYS A 747 -3.54 35.87 -19.50
CA CYS A 747 -4.41 35.86 -18.32
C CYS A 747 -5.04 34.47 -18.20
N HIS A 748 -4.40 33.60 -17.43
CA HIS A 748 -4.80 32.22 -17.19
C HIS A 748 -4.65 31.91 -15.69
N LYS A 749 -5.69 31.31 -15.09
CA LYS A 749 -5.68 30.86 -13.68
C LYS A 749 -6.34 29.51 -13.55
N SER A 750 -5.89 28.73 -12.57
CA SER A 750 -6.49 27.47 -12.19
C SER A 750 -6.89 27.45 -10.72
N TYR A 751 -7.90 26.64 -10.41
CA TYR A 751 -8.34 26.34 -9.05
C TYR A 751 -8.71 24.86 -8.97
N THR A 752 -8.33 24.20 -7.89
CA THR A 752 -8.64 22.78 -7.68
C THR A 752 -9.56 22.62 -6.48
N LEU A 753 -10.59 21.78 -6.63
CA LEU A 753 -11.56 21.50 -5.57
C LEU A 753 -11.79 19.99 -5.42
N ARG A 754 -12.23 19.57 -4.24
CA ARG A 754 -12.63 18.18 -3.99
C ARG A 754 -13.95 17.87 -4.71
N CYS A 755 -14.01 16.74 -5.40
CA CYS A 755 -15.21 16.22 -6.06
C CYS A 755 -15.21 14.67 -5.96
N PRO A 756 -16.15 14.06 -5.21
CA PRO A 756 -16.24 12.61 -5.06
C PRO A 756 -16.38 11.87 -6.40
N TRP A 757 -15.89 10.63 -6.46
CA TRP A 757 -15.92 9.80 -7.67
C TRP A 757 -17.33 9.55 -8.21
N THR A 758 -18.29 9.32 -7.33
CA THR A 758 -19.71 9.11 -7.65
C THR A 758 -20.32 10.36 -8.30
N VAL A 759 -19.90 11.55 -7.84
CA VAL A 759 -20.45 12.84 -8.27
C VAL A 759 -19.82 13.34 -9.57
N LYS A 760 -18.54 13.06 -9.85
CA LYS A 760 -17.83 13.56 -11.04
C LYS A 760 -18.61 13.36 -12.35
N GLY A 761 -19.15 12.17 -12.57
CA GLY A 761 -19.92 11.85 -13.78
C GLY A 761 -21.22 12.66 -13.87
N ALA A 762 -21.91 12.83 -12.74
CA ALA A 762 -23.12 13.64 -12.66
C ALA A 762 -22.83 15.14 -12.87
N LEU A 763 -21.73 15.65 -12.30
CA LEU A 763 -21.27 17.03 -12.50
C LEU A 763 -20.98 17.31 -13.97
N MET A 764 -20.23 16.42 -14.64
CA MET A 764 -19.92 16.59 -16.07
C MET A 764 -21.21 16.59 -16.91
N ARG A 765 -22.14 15.68 -16.63
CA ARG A 765 -23.45 15.64 -17.29
C ARG A 765 -24.24 16.93 -17.07
N HIS A 766 -24.30 17.41 -15.83
CA HIS A 766 -24.98 18.65 -15.48
C HIS A 766 -24.42 19.85 -16.24
N LEU A 767 -23.09 19.97 -16.33
CA LEU A 767 -22.45 21.07 -17.07
C LEU A 767 -22.77 21.00 -18.58
N VAL A 768 -22.81 19.80 -19.17
CA VAL A 768 -23.17 19.60 -20.58
C VAL A 768 -24.65 19.92 -20.82
N GLU A 769 -25.55 19.59 -19.90
CA GLU A 769 -26.99 19.82 -20.03
C GLU A 769 -27.40 21.28 -19.77
N THR A 770 -26.63 22.02 -18.95
CA THR A 770 -26.94 23.41 -18.56
C THR A 770 -26.40 24.47 -19.51
N HIS A 771 -25.51 24.10 -20.44
CA HIS A 771 -24.91 25.04 -21.39
C HIS A 771 -25.31 24.68 -22.83
N PRO A 772 -25.51 25.68 -23.72
CA PRO A 772 -25.80 25.44 -25.13
C PRO A 772 -24.66 24.67 -25.82
N SER A 773 -25.02 23.73 -26.72
CA SER A 773 -24.02 22.92 -27.42
C SER A 773 -23.08 23.73 -28.31
N GLU A 774 -23.46 24.92 -28.79
CA GLU A 774 -22.62 25.74 -29.66
C GLU A 774 -21.40 26.35 -28.94
N ILE A 775 -21.42 26.43 -27.62
CA ILE A 775 -20.33 27.00 -26.81
C ILE A 775 -19.52 25.94 -26.06
N LEU A 776 -19.76 24.65 -26.32
CA LEU A 776 -19.12 23.55 -25.61
C LEU A 776 -18.04 22.85 -26.46
N GLU A 777 -16.85 22.72 -25.88
CA GLU A 777 -15.78 21.85 -26.38
C GLU A 777 -15.56 20.69 -25.40
N LEU A 778 -15.74 19.45 -25.88
CA LEU A 778 -15.72 18.22 -25.06
C LEU A 778 -14.49 17.33 -25.36
N VAL A 779 -13.33 17.95 -25.59
CA VAL A 779 -12.07 17.21 -25.86
C VAL A 779 -11.65 16.39 -24.63
N ASP A 780 -11.65 17.04 -23.47
CA ASP A 780 -11.35 16.45 -22.16
C ASP A 780 -11.95 17.35 -21.07
N GLY A 781 -12.88 16.81 -20.28
CA GLY A 781 -13.75 17.63 -19.42
C GLY A 781 -14.78 18.45 -20.22
N VAL A 782 -15.27 19.52 -19.60
CA VAL A 782 -16.25 20.44 -20.21
C VAL A 782 -15.62 21.83 -20.32
N LYS A 783 -15.30 22.24 -21.55
CA LYS A 783 -14.80 23.58 -21.85
C LYS A 783 -15.91 24.44 -22.42
N ILE A 784 -16.16 25.56 -21.76
CA ILE A 784 -17.26 26.50 -22.04
C ILE A 784 -16.62 27.75 -22.63
N LEU A 785 -16.95 28.03 -23.89
CA LEU A 785 -16.45 29.17 -24.65
C LEU A 785 -17.33 30.40 -24.42
N ASP A 786 -16.69 31.56 -24.36
CA ASP A 786 -17.32 32.88 -24.37
C ASP A 786 -16.86 33.61 -25.67
N PRO A 787 -17.62 33.45 -26.78
CA PRO A 787 -17.20 33.81 -28.14
C PRO A 787 -16.75 35.27 -28.39
N PRO A 788 -17.29 36.31 -27.72
CA PRO A 788 -16.92 37.70 -28.02
C PRO A 788 -15.44 38.01 -27.77
N GLU A 789 -14.78 37.29 -26.85
CA GLU A 789 -13.45 37.65 -26.33
C GLU A 789 -12.45 36.47 -26.32
N GLU A 790 -12.73 35.40 -27.09
CA GLU A 790 -11.95 34.13 -27.09
C GLU A 790 -11.66 33.58 -25.67
N SER A 791 -12.57 33.90 -24.74
CA SER A 791 -12.46 33.59 -23.33
C SER A 791 -13.10 32.23 -23.07
N TRP A 792 -12.62 31.50 -22.08
CA TRP A 792 -13.18 30.19 -21.78
C TRP A 792 -12.94 29.77 -20.33
N VAL A 793 -13.82 28.89 -19.86
CA VAL A 793 -13.67 28.15 -18.60
C VAL A 793 -13.65 26.65 -18.90
N LEU A 794 -12.70 25.92 -18.35
CA LEU A 794 -12.61 24.47 -18.48
C LEU A 794 -12.77 23.84 -17.09
N ILE A 795 -13.71 22.90 -16.98
CA ILE A 795 -13.88 22.05 -15.81
C ILE A 795 -13.37 20.66 -16.20
N LEU A 796 -12.24 20.27 -15.62
CA LEU A 796 -11.53 19.03 -15.92
C LEU A 796 -11.51 18.12 -14.68
N PRO A 797 -12.19 16.96 -14.70
CA PRO A 797 -12.10 16.01 -13.60
C PRO A 797 -10.73 15.34 -13.56
N ASP A 798 -10.13 15.23 -12.37
CA ASP A 798 -8.87 14.51 -12.22
C ASP A 798 -9.10 13.00 -12.43
N ALA A 799 -8.19 12.33 -13.14
CA ALA A 799 -8.33 10.92 -13.47
C ALA A 799 -7.87 9.95 -12.37
N GLY A 800 -7.11 10.41 -11.36
CA GLY A 800 -6.52 9.59 -10.31
C GLY A 800 -6.92 9.97 -8.87
N GLU A 801 -7.38 11.19 -8.64
CA GLU A 801 -7.73 11.73 -7.31
C GLU A 801 -9.17 12.24 -7.29
N PRO A 802 -9.88 12.29 -6.15
CA PRO A 802 -11.24 12.82 -6.03
C PRO A 802 -11.27 14.36 -6.09
N LEU A 803 -10.69 14.92 -7.17
CA LEU A 803 -10.55 16.35 -7.43
C LEU A 803 -11.13 16.71 -8.81
N VAL A 804 -11.48 17.98 -8.97
CA VAL A 804 -11.79 18.63 -10.24
C VAL A 804 -10.97 19.92 -10.33
N HIS A 805 -10.40 20.17 -11.50
CA HIS A 805 -9.65 21.37 -11.81
C HIS A 805 -10.52 22.32 -12.65
N ILE A 806 -10.57 23.58 -12.24
CA ILE A 806 -11.23 24.66 -12.97
C ILE A 806 -10.12 25.55 -13.52
N PHE A 807 -10.12 25.77 -14.83
CA PHE A 807 -9.21 26.68 -15.52
C PHE A 807 -10.03 27.80 -16.14
N ALA A 808 -9.56 29.04 -16.06
CA ALA A 808 -10.16 30.19 -16.70
C ALA A 808 -9.09 30.96 -17.50
N ASN A 809 -9.44 31.36 -18.72
CA ASN A 809 -8.56 32.09 -19.61
C ASN A 809 -9.31 33.23 -20.32
N SER A 810 -8.70 34.41 -20.38
CA SER A 810 -9.19 35.55 -21.16
C SER A 810 -8.05 36.51 -21.52
N ASN A 811 -8.34 37.59 -22.22
CA ASN A 811 -7.48 38.78 -22.29
C ASN A 811 -7.72 39.73 -21.11
N ASP A 812 -8.87 39.60 -20.42
CA ASP A 812 -9.25 40.39 -19.24
C ASP A 812 -8.99 39.61 -17.95
N ARG A 813 -8.23 40.23 -17.03
CA ARG A 813 -7.90 39.63 -15.73
C ARG A 813 -9.10 39.65 -14.79
N GLU A 814 -9.96 40.67 -14.85
CA GLU A 814 -11.14 40.74 -14.00
C GLU A 814 -12.15 39.66 -14.38
N TRP A 815 -12.38 39.44 -15.69
CA TRP A 815 -13.18 38.33 -16.17
C TRP A 815 -12.67 36.98 -15.65
N VAL A 816 -11.36 36.70 -15.76
CA VAL A 816 -10.77 35.44 -15.26
C VAL A 816 -11.06 35.23 -13.77
N ASP A 817 -10.84 36.27 -12.96
CA ASP A 817 -11.06 36.19 -11.50
C ASP A 817 -12.54 35.98 -11.15
N ASN A 818 -13.44 36.68 -11.85
CA ASN A 818 -14.88 36.55 -11.65
C ASN A 818 -15.41 35.17 -12.09
N SER A 819 -15.03 34.71 -13.28
CA SER A 819 -15.45 33.41 -13.81
C SER A 819 -14.92 32.25 -12.97
N LEU A 820 -13.67 32.32 -12.50
CA LEU A 820 -13.11 31.30 -11.62
C LEU A 820 -13.88 31.24 -10.30
N MET A 821 -14.25 32.39 -9.73
CA MET A 821 -15.05 32.47 -8.50
C MET A 821 -16.46 31.92 -8.70
N GLU A 822 -17.12 32.27 -9.80
CA GLU A 822 -18.46 31.81 -10.14
C GLU A 822 -18.51 30.29 -10.33
N TYR A 823 -17.65 29.74 -11.18
CA TYR A 823 -17.64 28.30 -11.45
C TYR A 823 -17.17 27.49 -10.24
N ARG A 824 -16.25 28.03 -9.42
CA ARG A 824 -15.91 27.41 -8.14
C ARG A 824 -17.14 27.26 -7.26
N LYS A 825 -17.94 28.32 -7.12
CA LYS A 825 -19.17 28.30 -6.32
C LYS A 825 -20.18 27.31 -6.89
N ARG A 826 -20.47 27.36 -8.19
CA ARG A 826 -21.42 26.44 -8.85
C ARG A 826 -21.04 24.97 -8.67
N VAL A 827 -19.76 24.63 -8.88
CA VAL A 827 -19.29 23.25 -8.73
C VAL A 827 -19.37 22.81 -7.26
N GLN A 828 -19.02 23.69 -6.32
CA GLN A 828 -19.11 23.39 -4.90
C GLN A 828 -20.56 23.15 -4.44
N GLU A 829 -21.49 24.03 -4.82
CA GLU A 829 -22.93 23.88 -4.53
C GLU A 829 -23.47 22.56 -5.10
N PHE A 830 -23.12 22.22 -6.34
CA PHE A 830 -23.55 20.96 -6.96
C PHE A 830 -23.03 19.71 -6.21
N VAL A 831 -21.77 19.75 -5.75
CA VAL A 831 -21.18 18.64 -4.98
C VAL A 831 -21.90 18.49 -3.63
N GLU A 832 -22.15 19.59 -2.93
CA GLU A 832 -22.82 19.61 -1.62
C GLU A 832 -24.30 19.15 -1.72
N GLU A 833 -25.03 19.54 -2.77
CA GLU A 833 -26.42 19.11 -3.02
C GLU A 833 -26.53 17.61 -3.33
N ARG A 834 -25.57 17.04 -4.06
CA ARG A 834 -25.59 15.61 -4.40
C ARG A 834 -25.18 14.70 -3.24
N GLU A 835 -24.25 15.15 -2.40
CA GLU A 835 -23.90 14.46 -1.17
C GLU A 835 -25.08 14.42 -0.17
N THR A 836 -25.95 15.45 -0.15
CA THR A 836 -27.15 15.51 0.72
C THR A 836 -28.37 14.79 0.13
N GLY A 837 -28.53 14.77 -1.20
CA GLY A 837 -29.66 14.12 -1.87
C GLY A 837 -29.59 12.59 -1.89
N GLU A 838 -28.39 11.99 -1.94
CA GLU A 838 -28.23 10.53 -1.87
C GLU A 838 -28.66 9.98 -0.50
N MET A 839 -28.47 10.73 0.61
CA MET A 839 -28.96 10.33 1.95
C MET A 839 -30.49 10.10 1.99
N ASN A 840 -31.29 10.87 1.24
CA ASN A 840 -32.76 10.75 1.26
C ASN A 840 -33.32 9.67 0.32
N SER A 841 -32.51 9.12 -0.59
CA SER A 841 -32.97 8.09 -1.56
C SER A 841 -32.79 6.65 -1.08
N PHE A 842 -32.04 6.41 0.00
CA PHE A 842 -31.91 5.09 0.62
C PHE A 842 -32.99 4.78 1.68
N GLU A 843 -33.86 5.75 2.01
CA GLU A 843 -34.96 5.59 2.97
C GLU A 843 -36.32 5.16 2.34
N ASN A 844 -36.39 4.87 1.03
CA ASN A 844 -37.64 4.47 0.34
C ASN A 844 -37.65 3.05 -0.22
#